data_AF-A0A395IIQ2-F1
#
_entry.id   AF-A0A395IIQ2-F1
#
_cell.length_a   1.000
_cell.length_b   1.000
_cell.length_c   1.000
_cell.angle_alpha   90.00
_cell.angle_beta   90.00
_cell.angle_gamma   90.00
#
_symmetry.space_group_name_H-M   'P 1'
#
loop_
_entity.id
_entity.type
_entity.pdbx_description
1 polymer ?
#
loop_
_entity_poly.entity_id
_entity_poly.type
_entity_poly.pdbx_seq_one_letter_code
_entity_poly.pdbx_strand_id
1 'polypeptide(L)'
;MSPIRVGVIGVGTPSPSQPAASGTWGALTHLPALRESPRYKIVAIANSTVESAKTSIAFHKLDAEVKAYGSAEEMAKDPEIDPVVISVIVPKHHDLKKPLLLAKKDVFVEWPLTANTAEYEELADLAKSQNVKGIVETQARANPLVVKIKELIDSGRIATVLSFTATGSFMSVMRPKVPDPIKYLVDKDSGGNNLTIFYGHCTKGEIEITALEIMWQIATLGATLKIPGIDTSLSALYIKPAEVKDVIFEALEEPDYIASLSSAAKGVARTWEAFANGETSKYATFEDAHYPFNCSDILPYLYAGPRDSTLQQPVPVYSQTYTDPGNPFLSTYISGTCQYPQLTIGGLLDGQQHGRDLAEVFGATGKLSLFPEVPSRETTYFRSSESPLTQQSAGGVLRGIWPNHRASVPLHQQATSIDTVNAGYSCSVISFFLAKIRSTSEWQAHLAATLILRSTLRNMFSANSSAWQGTMDHFADNFQARLCNSYSLPCSPTDASNCITQEMAEVFRTADWEWTYYWRANPYAQKYIQAVEGLFIGEIVSRLESVVNGTIRRGKYSHAFIHDGDIGPVAGALGINALRWPGMGSNIAFEIWKVHNYTAKTNDAYFARVLYSGQPMKSIYGDLDWIPLQSLLGILRRSVPADIVALCNS
;
A
#
# COMPACT_ATOMS: atom_id res chain seq x y z
N MET A 1 -37.95 20.62 -5.45
CA MET A 1 -37.82 19.80 -4.23
C MET A 1 -37.81 20.74 -3.04
N SER A 2 -38.30 20.31 -1.87
CA SER A 2 -38.15 21.10 -0.64
C SER A 2 -36.65 21.23 -0.30
N PRO A 3 -36.19 22.38 0.24
CA PRO A 3 -34.80 22.55 0.61
C PRO A 3 -34.42 21.61 1.77
N ILE A 4 -33.20 21.10 1.73
CA ILE A 4 -32.60 20.28 2.80
C ILE A 4 -32.37 21.18 4.02
N ARG A 5 -32.89 20.78 5.18
CA ARG A 5 -32.87 21.57 6.41
C ARG A 5 -31.60 21.30 7.18
N VAL A 6 -30.64 22.21 7.15
CA VAL A 6 -29.29 21.99 7.67
C VAL A 6 -29.12 22.60 9.07
N GLY A 7 -28.57 21.81 9.98
CA GLY A 7 -28.05 22.29 11.26
C GLY A 7 -26.56 22.54 11.19
N VAL A 8 -26.04 23.58 11.86
CA VAL A 8 -24.60 23.90 11.85
C VAL A 8 -24.05 24.03 13.26
N ILE A 9 -23.01 23.25 13.58
CA ILE A 9 -22.23 23.34 14.81
C ILE A 9 -20.91 24.06 14.52
N GLY A 10 -20.62 25.11 15.29
CA GLY A 10 -19.36 25.85 15.16
C GLY A 10 -19.45 27.04 14.20
N VAL A 11 -20.39 27.94 14.47
CA VAL A 11 -20.46 29.24 13.78
C VAL A 11 -20.10 30.31 14.80
N GLY A 12 -18.93 30.92 14.63
CA GLY A 12 -18.43 31.99 15.49
C GLY A 12 -18.86 33.37 15.02
N THR A 13 -18.41 34.40 15.74
CA THR A 13 -18.52 35.81 15.33
C THR A 13 -17.13 36.33 14.98
N PRO A 14 -16.68 36.20 13.71
CA PRO A 14 -15.31 36.52 13.33
C PRO A 14 -14.96 37.96 13.67
N SER A 15 -13.80 38.17 14.30
CA SER A 15 -13.25 39.50 14.59
C SER A 15 -11.92 39.68 13.86
N PRO A 16 -11.63 40.86 13.27
CA PRO A 16 -10.33 41.18 12.69
C PRO A 16 -9.15 40.98 13.67
N SER A 17 -9.39 41.09 14.98
CA SER A 17 -8.37 40.87 16.02
C SER A 17 -8.12 39.40 16.35
N GLN A 18 -8.99 38.47 15.92
CA GLN A 18 -8.90 37.03 16.19
C GLN A 18 -9.31 36.20 14.95
N PRO A 19 -8.51 36.22 13.87
CA PRO A 19 -8.86 35.57 12.60
C PRO A 19 -8.92 34.03 12.65
N ALA A 20 -8.50 33.41 13.76
CA ALA A 20 -8.51 31.96 13.96
C ALA A 20 -9.36 31.54 15.18
N ALA A 21 -10.33 32.36 15.59
CA ALA A 21 -11.24 32.00 16.68
C ALA A 21 -12.11 30.79 16.29
N SER A 22 -12.53 30.01 17.28
CA SER A 22 -13.42 28.85 17.06
C SER A 22 -14.69 29.25 16.30
N GLY A 23 -15.06 28.44 15.31
CA GLY A 23 -16.24 28.66 14.46
C GLY A 23 -16.08 29.73 13.38
N THR A 24 -14.88 30.32 13.22
CA THR A 24 -14.61 31.25 12.11
C THR A 24 -14.75 30.55 10.76
N TRP A 25 -14.28 29.30 10.65
CA TRP A 25 -14.35 28.55 9.40
C TRP A 25 -15.78 28.31 8.94
N GLY A 26 -16.64 27.74 9.80
CA GLY A 26 -18.06 27.54 9.50
C GLY A 26 -18.80 28.83 9.13
N ALA A 27 -18.40 29.98 9.70
CA ALA A 27 -18.96 31.28 9.33
C ALA A 27 -18.49 31.79 7.96
N LEU A 28 -17.26 31.49 7.55
CA LEU A 28 -16.67 31.96 6.29
C LEU A 28 -16.94 31.02 5.10
N THR A 29 -17.19 29.74 5.34
CA THR A 29 -17.32 28.72 4.29
C THR A 29 -18.74 28.16 4.21
N HIS A 30 -19.22 27.51 5.26
CA HIS A 30 -20.52 26.81 5.28
C HIS A 30 -21.71 27.75 5.25
N LEU A 31 -21.73 28.80 6.10
CA LEU A 31 -22.85 29.75 6.13
C LEU A 31 -23.16 30.36 4.76
N PRO A 32 -22.20 30.98 4.03
CA PRO A 32 -22.49 31.54 2.73
C PRO A 32 -22.81 30.46 1.68
N ALA A 33 -22.15 29.29 1.72
CA ALA A 33 -22.45 28.19 0.80
C ALA A 33 -23.90 27.68 0.94
N LEU A 34 -24.40 27.56 2.17
CA LEU A 34 -25.75 27.10 2.46
C LEU A 34 -26.82 28.18 2.25
N ARG A 35 -26.50 29.45 2.55
CA ARG A 35 -27.43 30.58 2.42
C ARG A 35 -27.75 30.91 0.97
N GLU A 36 -26.73 30.92 0.11
CA GLU A 36 -26.87 31.35 -1.28
C GLU A 36 -27.38 30.23 -2.20
N SER A 37 -27.35 28.97 -1.75
CA SER A 37 -27.89 27.83 -2.52
C SER A 37 -29.40 27.68 -2.30
N PRO A 38 -30.22 27.55 -3.36
CA PRO A 38 -31.66 27.33 -3.23
C PRO A 38 -32.00 25.91 -2.72
N ARG A 39 -31.01 25.02 -2.61
CA ARG A 39 -31.22 23.62 -2.19
C ARG A 39 -31.21 23.43 -0.68
N TYR A 40 -30.75 24.43 0.07
CA TYR A 40 -30.52 24.32 1.51
C TYR A 40 -31.26 25.41 2.28
N LYS A 41 -31.63 25.09 3.52
CA LYS A 41 -32.14 26.05 4.48
C LYS A 41 -31.47 25.80 5.82
N ILE A 42 -30.82 26.81 6.38
CA ILE A 42 -30.27 26.73 7.73
C ILE A 42 -31.45 26.81 8.71
N VAL A 43 -31.60 25.81 9.57
CA VAL A 43 -32.72 25.73 10.54
C VAL A 43 -32.25 25.72 12.00
N ALA A 44 -30.96 25.44 12.23
CA ALA A 44 -30.41 25.34 13.57
C ALA A 44 -28.93 25.73 13.62
N ILE A 45 -28.53 26.41 14.69
CA ILE A 45 -27.13 26.68 15.05
C ILE A 45 -26.86 26.13 16.45
N ALA A 46 -25.76 25.39 16.62
CA ALA A 46 -25.21 25.08 17.94
C ALA A 46 -23.79 25.63 18.12
N ASN A 47 -23.53 26.09 19.33
CA ASN A 47 -22.20 26.43 19.83
C ASN A 47 -22.04 25.82 21.23
N SER A 48 -20.96 26.16 21.94
CA SER A 48 -20.72 25.66 23.31
C SER A 48 -21.78 26.06 24.33
N THR A 49 -22.62 27.06 24.03
CA THR A 49 -23.79 27.47 24.83
C THR A 49 -24.90 27.98 23.91
N VAL A 50 -26.15 27.92 24.37
CA VAL A 50 -27.31 28.46 23.66
C VAL A 50 -27.16 29.96 23.40
N GLU A 51 -26.63 30.72 24.37
CA GLU A 51 -26.39 32.16 24.26
C GLU A 51 -25.38 32.49 23.16
N SER A 52 -24.33 31.66 23.02
CA SER A 52 -23.34 31.81 21.95
C SER A 52 -23.96 31.52 20.57
N ALA A 53 -24.84 30.52 20.48
CA ALA A 53 -25.59 30.24 19.25
C ALA A 53 -26.55 31.39 18.89
N LYS A 54 -27.32 31.93 19.85
CA LYS A 54 -28.18 33.11 19.67
C LYS A 54 -27.40 34.34 19.21
N THR A 55 -26.24 34.58 19.81
CA THR A 55 -25.34 35.68 19.43
C THR A 55 -24.89 35.53 17.98
N SER A 56 -24.56 34.30 17.56
CA SER A 56 -24.13 34.01 16.20
C SER A 56 -25.26 34.18 15.19
N ILE A 57 -26.48 33.72 15.51
CA ILE A 57 -27.70 33.95 14.71
C ILE A 57 -27.94 35.45 14.49
N ALA A 58 -27.90 36.24 15.55
CA ALA A 58 -28.11 37.69 15.47
C ALA A 58 -27.00 38.40 14.68
N PHE A 59 -25.74 38.05 14.92
CA PHE A 59 -24.58 38.65 14.24
C PHE A 59 -24.62 38.38 12.73
N HIS A 60 -24.94 37.15 12.33
CA HIS A 60 -24.99 36.75 10.92
C HIS A 60 -26.32 37.05 10.24
N LYS A 61 -27.29 37.64 10.96
CA LYS A 61 -28.64 37.99 10.47
C LYS A 61 -29.36 36.79 9.84
N LEU A 62 -29.32 35.64 10.53
CA LEU A 62 -30.09 34.47 10.11
C LEU A 62 -31.58 34.66 10.42
N ASP A 63 -32.42 33.91 9.72
CA ASP A 63 -33.89 33.95 9.87
C ASP A 63 -34.31 33.77 11.34
N ALA A 64 -35.42 34.42 11.73
CA ALA A 64 -35.90 34.42 13.12
C ALA A 64 -36.32 33.01 13.60
N GLU A 65 -36.63 32.11 12.66
CA GLU A 65 -37.02 30.72 12.90
C GLU A 65 -35.82 29.79 13.15
N VAL A 66 -34.57 30.26 12.95
CA VAL A 66 -33.38 29.47 13.22
C VAL A 66 -33.24 29.22 14.72
N LYS A 67 -33.27 27.94 15.10
CA LYS A 67 -33.19 27.52 16.51
C LYS A 67 -31.74 27.53 17.01
N ALA A 68 -31.57 27.89 18.28
CA ALA A 68 -30.28 27.94 18.96
C ALA A 68 -30.14 26.78 19.96
N TYR A 69 -29.03 26.04 19.89
CA TYR A 69 -28.76 24.87 20.72
C TYR A 69 -27.42 25.00 21.48
N GLY A 70 -27.33 24.34 22.63
CA GLY A 70 -26.12 24.32 23.46
C GLY A 70 -25.26 23.07 23.30
N SER A 71 -25.79 22.02 22.65
CA SER A 71 -25.05 20.76 22.44
C SER A 71 -25.50 19.99 21.19
N ALA A 72 -24.66 19.04 20.75
CA ALA A 72 -24.98 18.16 19.63
C ALA A 72 -26.15 17.22 19.95
N GLU A 73 -26.30 16.79 21.20
CA GLU A 73 -27.38 15.91 21.67
C GLU A 73 -28.77 16.57 21.62
N GLU A 74 -28.86 17.88 21.86
CA GLU A 74 -30.11 18.62 21.72
C GLU A 74 -30.49 18.77 20.24
N MET A 75 -29.52 19.10 19.39
CA MET A 75 -29.73 19.14 17.93
C MET A 75 -30.13 17.77 17.37
N ALA A 76 -29.49 16.69 17.84
CA ALA A 76 -29.74 15.33 17.40
C ALA A 76 -31.23 14.94 17.55
N LYS A 77 -31.92 15.49 18.56
CA LYS A 77 -33.33 15.21 18.85
C LYS A 77 -34.32 16.00 18.01
N ASP A 78 -33.90 17.03 17.27
CA ASP A 78 -34.82 17.83 16.47
C ASP A 78 -35.15 17.13 15.14
N PRO A 79 -36.42 16.71 14.91
CA PRO A 79 -36.83 16.13 13.63
C PRO A 79 -36.81 17.14 12.48
N GLU A 80 -36.68 18.45 12.77
CA GLU A 80 -36.62 19.50 11.76
C GLU A 80 -35.24 19.66 11.11
N ILE A 81 -34.25 18.90 11.56
CA ILE A 81 -32.88 18.94 11.04
C ILE A 81 -32.62 17.68 10.22
N ASP A 82 -32.16 17.84 8.98
CA ASP A 82 -31.81 16.74 8.07
C ASP A 82 -30.31 16.36 8.27
N PRO A 83 -29.30 17.00 7.64
CA PRO A 83 -27.91 16.81 8.01
C PRO A 83 -27.44 17.85 9.05
N VAL A 84 -26.37 17.50 9.77
CA VAL A 84 -25.66 18.42 10.67
C VAL A 84 -24.22 18.61 10.23
N VAL A 85 -23.82 19.88 10.12
CA VAL A 85 -22.45 20.31 9.82
C VAL A 85 -21.68 20.49 11.11
N ILE A 86 -20.43 20.04 11.15
CA ILE A 86 -19.52 20.18 12.28
C ILE A 86 -18.26 20.89 11.77
N SER A 87 -18.16 22.18 12.09
CA SER A 87 -17.05 23.05 11.70
C SER A 87 -16.34 23.61 12.94
N VAL A 88 -15.65 22.72 13.66
CA VAL A 88 -14.90 23.04 14.89
C VAL A 88 -13.49 22.45 14.82
N ILE A 89 -12.73 22.55 15.90
CA ILE A 89 -11.39 21.94 15.98
C ILE A 89 -11.47 20.40 16.06
N VAL A 90 -10.51 19.71 15.44
CA VAL A 90 -10.45 18.24 15.32
C VAL A 90 -10.67 17.48 16.62
N PRO A 91 -10.08 17.85 17.78
CA PRO A 91 -10.30 17.12 19.04
C PRO A 91 -11.76 17.00 19.49
N LYS A 92 -12.65 17.88 18.99
CA LYS A 92 -14.07 17.87 19.34
C LYS A 92 -14.92 17.07 18.36
N HIS A 93 -14.36 16.65 17.23
CA HIS A 93 -15.11 16.02 16.16
C HIS A 93 -15.80 14.75 16.66
N HIS A 94 -15.08 13.89 17.39
CA HIS A 94 -15.62 12.62 17.85
C HIS A 94 -16.89 12.78 18.70
N ASP A 95 -16.78 13.55 19.79
CA ASP A 95 -17.85 13.71 20.77
C ASP A 95 -19.08 14.42 20.19
N LEU A 96 -18.90 15.31 19.21
CA LEU A 96 -20.02 15.98 18.55
C LEU A 96 -20.72 15.10 17.52
N LYS A 97 -19.99 14.20 16.84
CA LYS A 97 -20.54 13.33 15.79
C LYS A 97 -21.35 12.17 16.35
N LYS A 98 -20.81 11.50 17.35
CA LYS A 98 -21.40 10.29 17.92
C LYS A 98 -22.90 10.41 18.26
N PRO A 99 -23.37 11.45 18.98
CA PRO A 99 -24.80 11.60 19.27
C PRO A 99 -25.66 11.87 18.03
N LEU A 100 -25.12 12.55 17.01
CA LEU A 100 -25.83 12.84 15.75
C LEU A 100 -26.04 11.57 14.93
N LEU A 101 -24.99 10.75 14.80
CA LEU A 101 -25.06 9.46 14.09
C LEU A 101 -26.02 8.50 14.79
N LEU A 102 -25.98 8.41 16.13
CA LEU A 102 -26.92 7.60 16.93
C LEU A 102 -28.38 8.04 16.74
N ALA A 103 -28.62 9.33 16.52
CA ALA A 103 -29.93 9.87 16.22
C ALA A 103 -30.31 9.78 14.73
N LYS A 104 -29.52 9.05 13.93
CA LYS A 104 -29.73 8.82 12.50
C LYS A 104 -29.73 10.12 11.67
N LYS A 105 -28.88 11.09 12.04
CA LYS A 105 -28.63 12.28 11.23
C LYS A 105 -27.46 12.04 10.30
N ASP A 106 -27.59 12.49 9.06
CA ASP A 106 -26.44 12.62 8.17
C ASP A 106 -25.49 13.67 8.75
N VAL A 107 -24.18 13.43 8.64
CA VAL A 107 -23.16 14.30 9.23
C VAL A 107 -22.19 14.77 8.16
N PHE A 108 -21.93 16.07 8.17
CA PHE A 108 -20.93 16.73 7.35
C PHE A 108 -19.87 17.32 8.28
N VAL A 109 -18.60 16.96 8.13
CA VAL A 109 -17.56 17.35 9.08
C VAL A 109 -16.28 17.75 8.38
N GLU A 110 -15.64 18.80 8.90
CA GLU A 110 -14.36 19.28 8.42
C GLU A 110 -13.28 18.19 8.51
N TRP A 111 -12.35 18.22 7.56
CA TRP A 111 -11.14 17.43 7.63
C TRP A 111 -10.14 18.04 8.65
N PRO A 112 -9.35 17.23 9.38
CA PRO A 112 -9.39 15.78 9.55
C PRO A 112 -10.67 15.25 10.22
N LEU A 113 -11.09 14.04 9.84
CA LEU A 113 -12.32 13.47 10.36
C LEU A 113 -12.28 13.34 11.90
N THR A 114 -11.21 12.84 12.49
CA THR A 114 -11.04 12.65 13.95
C THR A 114 -9.59 12.90 14.38
N ALA A 115 -9.34 12.90 15.68
CA ALA A 115 -8.00 13.14 16.20
C ALA A 115 -7.05 11.96 15.91
N ASN A 116 -7.60 10.75 15.82
CA ASN A 116 -6.87 9.51 15.57
C ASN A 116 -7.72 8.48 14.82
N THR A 117 -7.08 7.40 14.37
CA THR A 117 -7.70 6.33 13.58
C THR A 117 -8.78 5.57 14.34
N ALA A 118 -8.62 5.33 15.64
CA ALA A 118 -9.60 4.57 16.42
C ALA A 118 -10.96 5.30 16.50
N GLU A 119 -10.93 6.63 16.75
CA GLU A 119 -12.13 7.47 16.69
C GLU A 119 -12.75 7.50 15.29
N TYR A 120 -11.93 7.44 14.23
CA TYR A 120 -12.39 7.44 12.84
C TYR A 120 -13.22 6.18 12.56
N GLU A 121 -12.65 5.02 12.90
CA GLU A 121 -13.23 3.69 12.69
C GLU A 121 -14.56 3.55 13.45
N GLU A 122 -14.60 3.93 14.73
CA GLU A 122 -15.82 3.91 15.55
C GLU A 122 -16.98 4.66 14.85
N LEU A 123 -16.71 5.86 14.34
CA LEU A 123 -17.74 6.69 13.72
C LEU A 123 -18.12 6.21 12.32
N ALA A 124 -17.19 5.60 11.58
CA ALA A 124 -17.48 4.98 10.30
C ALA A 124 -18.41 3.77 10.45
N ASP A 125 -18.12 2.90 11.42
CA ASP A 125 -18.96 1.75 11.74
C ASP A 125 -20.34 2.20 12.25
N LEU A 126 -20.36 3.23 13.09
CA LEU A 126 -21.60 3.80 13.59
C LEU A 126 -22.44 4.38 12.45
N ALA A 127 -21.85 5.16 11.55
CA ALA A 127 -22.56 5.71 10.39
C ALA A 127 -23.16 4.60 9.51
N LYS A 128 -22.37 3.55 9.22
CA LYS A 128 -22.80 2.38 8.47
C LYS A 128 -23.94 1.62 9.16
N SER A 129 -23.81 1.34 10.46
CA SER A 129 -24.82 0.59 11.24
C SER A 129 -26.16 1.32 11.35
N GLN A 130 -26.13 2.65 11.34
CA GLN A 130 -27.33 3.50 11.38
C GLN A 130 -27.87 3.82 9.98
N ASN A 131 -27.18 3.39 8.92
CA ASN A 131 -27.49 3.70 7.52
C ASN A 131 -27.61 5.21 7.27
N VAL A 132 -26.63 5.97 7.78
CA VAL A 132 -26.52 7.41 7.61
C VAL A 132 -25.25 7.78 6.87
N LYS A 133 -25.29 8.90 6.15
CA LYS A 133 -24.16 9.41 5.38
C LYS A 133 -23.24 10.22 6.29
N GLY A 134 -21.99 9.79 6.37
CA GLY A 134 -20.90 10.60 6.93
C GLY A 134 -20.05 11.18 5.81
N ILE A 135 -19.99 12.50 5.70
CA ILE A 135 -19.27 13.24 4.65
C ILE A 135 -18.09 13.96 5.28
N VAL A 136 -16.92 13.82 4.66
CA VAL A 136 -15.69 14.49 5.08
C VAL A 136 -15.34 15.62 4.11
N GLU A 137 -15.35 16.84 4.61
CA GLU A 137 -15.09 18.04 3.82
C GLU A 137 -13.60 18.21 3.54
N THR A 138 -13.19 17.86 2.33
CA THR A 138 -11.80 17.97 1.87
C THR A 138 -11.59 19.13 0.91
N GLN A 139 -12.64 19.89 0.57
CA GLN A 139 -12.71 21.11 -0.26
C GLN A 139 -12.26 21.01 -1.72
N ALA A 140 -11.28 20.15 -2.01
CA ALA A 140 -10.66 20.04 -3.32
C ALA A 140 -11.33 18.98 -4.21
N ARG A 141 -11.97 17.94 -3.63
CA ARG A 141 -12.46 16.78 -4.39
C ARG A 141 -13.55 17.12 -5.41
N ALA A 142 -14.39 18.12 -5.10
CA ALA A 142 -15.41 18.66 -6.00
C ALA A 142 -14.91 19.85 -6.83
N ASN A 143 -13.64 20.27 -6.69
CA ASN A 143 -13.08 21.33 -7.51
C ASN A 143 -13.00 20.85 -8.97
N PRO A 144 -13.60 21.57 -9.94
CA PRO A 144 -13.62 21.09 -11.31
C PRO A 144 -12.22 20.90 -11.92
N LEU A 145 -11.21 21.63 -11.42
CA LEU A 145 -9.82 21.40 -11.82
C LEU A 145 -9.33 20.01 -11.37
N VAL A 146 -9.60 19.62 -10.12
CA VAL A 146 -9.21 18.30 -9.59
C VAL A 146 -9.96 17.19 -10.31
N VAL A 147 -11.28 17.37 -10.51
CA VAL A 147 -12.10 16.44 -11.30
C VAL A 147 -11.54 16.31 -12.71
N LYS A 148 -11.19 17.44 -13.36
CA LYS A 148 -10.67 17.41 -14.73
C LYS A 148 -9.34 16.70 -14.81
N ILE A 149 -8.40 16.96 -13.90
CA ILE A 149 -7.11 16.29 -13.95
C ILE A 149 -7.31 14.79 -13.68
N LYS A 150 -8.25 14.42 -12.80
CA LYS A 150 -8.58 13.00 -12.60
C LYS A 150 -9.13 12.37 -13.86
N GLU A 151 -10.04 13.04 -14.59
CA GLU A 151 -10.47 12.57 -15.92
C GLU A 151 -9.30 12.42 -16.90
N LEU A 152 -8.31 13.32 -16.86
CA LEU A 152 -7.13 13.22 -17.73
C LEU A 152 -6.23 12.02 -17.39
N ILE A 153 -6.09 11.70 -16.10
CA ILE A 153 -5.38 10.49 -15.64
C ILE A 153 -6.18 9.25 -16.03
N ASP A 154 -7.47 9.21 -15.70
CA ASP A 154 -8.35 8.06 -15.92
C ASP A 154 -8.52 7.78 -17.43
N SER A 155 -8.51 8.82 -18.28
CA SER A 155 -8.52 8.68 -19.75
C SER A 155 -7.17 8.29 -20.36
N GLY A 156 -6.11 8.19 -19.55
CA GLY A 156 -4.75 7.88 -20.00
C GLY A 156 -4.08 9.03 -20.77
N ARG A 157 -4.66 10.23 -20.79
CA ARG A 157 -4.02 11.43 -21.37
C ARG A 157 -2.81 11.87 -20.56
N ILE A 158 -2.87 11.70 -19.24
CA ILE A 158 -1.73 11.70 -18.34
C ILE A 158 -1.38 10.24 -18.10
N ALA A 159 -0.15 9.84 -18.42
CA ALA A 159 0.33 8.47 -18.19
C ALA A 159 0.27 8.12 -16.69
N THR A 160 0.49 6.84 -16.36
CA THR A 160 0.50 6.36 -14.97
C THR A 160 1.39 7.25 -14.08
N VAL A 161 0.79 7.83 -13.05
CA VAL A 161 1.51 8.66 -12.06
C VAL A 161 2.37 7.75 -11.19
N LEU A 162 3.69 7.83 -11.34
CA LEU A 162 4.65 6.97 -10.61
C LEU A 162 5.09 7.57 -9.27
N SER A 163 5.03 8.89 -9.13
CA SER A 163 5.43 9.63 -7.93
C SER A 163 4.78 11.00 -7.91
N PHE A 164 4.49 11.53 -6.73
CA PHE A 164 4.10 12.93 -6.54
C PHE A 164 4.99 13.55 -5.45
N THR A 165 5.27 14.86 -5.57
CA THR A 165 5.98 15.62 -4.53
C THR A 165 5.14 16.83 -4.16
N ALA A 166 4.91 17.03 -2.86
CA ALA A 166 4.21 18.20 -2.34
C ALA A 166 5.12 18.94 -1.37
N THR A 167 5.37 20.23 -1.63
CA THR A 167 6.15 21.12 -0.77
C THR A 167 5.31 22.34 -0.44
N GLY A 168 5.17 22.65 0.85
CA GLY A 168 4.39 23.78 1.33
C GLY A 168 5.06 24.47 2.51
N SER A 169 4.86 25.78 2.63
CA SER A 169 5.29 26.57 3.79
C SER A 169 4.07 27.28 4.37
N PHE A 170 3.78 27.02 5.65
CA PHE A 170 2.58 27.52 6.32
C PHE A 170 2.97 28.55 7.37
N MET A 171 2.50 29.79 7.21
CA MET A 171 2.92 30.95 8.03
C MET A 171 2.44 30.92 9.49
N SER A 172 1.61 29.95 9.89
CA SER A 172 0.86 29.98 11.16
C SER A 172 1.70 29.72 12.42
N VAL A 173 2.89 29.09 12.31
CA VAL A 173 3.63 28.58 13.48
C VAL A 173 5.01 29.20 13.71
N MET A 174 5.47 30.10 12.83
CA MET A 174 6.79 30.73 12.98
C MET A 174 6.79 31.93 13.95
N ARG A 175 6.06 31.82 15.08
CA ARG A 175 6.03 32.84 16.13
C ARG A 175 6.68 32.31 17.41
N PRO A 176 7.40 33.15 18.18
CA PRO A 176 7.98 32.75 19.47
C PRO A 176 6.96 32.26 20.51
N LYS A 177 5.67 32.63 20.34
CA LYS A 177 4.56 32.18 21.17
C LYS A 177 3.34 31.87 20.29
N VAL A 178 2.79 30.68 20.46
CA VAL A 178 1.56 30.23 19.78
C VAL A 178 0.34 30.76 20.57
N PRO A 179 -0.58 31.51 19.96
CA PRO A 179 -1.83 31.93 20.60
C PRO A 179 -2.71 30.74 21.00
N ASP A 180 -3.42 30.85 22.13
CA ASP A 180 -4.26 29.77 22.67
C ASP A 180 -5.28 29.19 21.67
N PRO A 181 -5.98 29.99 20.83
CA PRO A 181 -6.95 29.45 19.86
C PRO A 181 -6.37 28.51 18.81
N ILE A 182 -5.06 28.61 18.53
CA ILE A 182 -4.37 27.77 17.54
C ILE A 182 -3.32 26.84 18.16
N LYS A 183 -3.29 26.74 19.50
CA LYS A 183 -2.35 25.88 20.22
C LYS A 183 -2.50 24.40 19.85
N TYR A 184 -3.70 23.96 19.45
CA TYR A 184 -3.92 22.60 18.98
C TYR A 184 -3.07 22.23 17.75
N LEU A 185 -2.76 23.20 16.87
CA LEU A 185 -1.96 22.96 15.66
C LEU A 185 -0.52 22.51 15.93
N VAL A 186 -0.01 22.74 17.13
CA VAL A 186 1.33 22.29 17.56
C VAL A 186 1.30 21.12 18.54
N ASP A 187 0.10 20.67 18.91
CA ASP A 187 -0.09 19.48 19.70
C ASP A 187 -0.28 18.28 18.77
N LYS A 188 0.67 17.34 18.83
CA LYS A 188 0.65 16.13 18.00
C LYS A 188 -0.59 15.28 18.27
N ASP A 189 -1.10 15.31 19.50
CA ASP A 189 -2.19 14.44 19.96
C ASP A 189 -3.58 15.05 19.69
N SER A 190 -3.64 16.29 19.19
CA SER A 190 -4.91 16.91 18.78
C SER A 190 -5.49 16.32 17.49
N GLY A 191 -4.67 15.62 16.71
CA GLY A 191 -4.94 15.16 15.35
C GLY A 191 -5.19 16.25 14.31
N GLY A 192 -5.30 17.52 14.71
CA GLY A 192 -5.39 18.68 13.83
C GLY A 192 -4.11 19.51 13.90
N ASN A 193 -3.23 19.35 12.92
CA ASN A 193 -1.98 20.09 12.81
C ASN A 193 -1.67 20.41 11.35
N ASN A 194 -0.52 21.05 11.07
CA ASN A 194 -0.22 21.45 9.69
C ASN A 194 -0.06 20.27 8.72
N LEU A 195 0.43 19.13 9.22
CA LEU A 195 0.57 17.92 8.41
C LEU A 195 -0.81 17.30 8.14
N THR A 196 -1.63 17.13 9.18
CA THR A 196 -2.92 16.45 9.01
C THR A 196 -3.94 17.35 8.34
N ILE A 197 -4.02 18.64 8.64
CA ILE A 197 -4.96 19.58 8.00
C ILE A 197 -4.43 19.97 6.62
N PHE A 198 -3.39 20.81 6.54
CA PHE A 198 -3.02 21.44 5.27
C PHE A 198 -2.43 20.45 4.27
N TYR A 199 -1.50 19.58 4.70
CA TYR A 199 -0.96 18.56 3.80
C TYR A 199 -1.97 17.45 3.52
N GLY A 200 -2.80 17.05 4.49
CA GLY A 200 -3.86 16.06 4.28
C GLY A 200 -4.91 16.49 3.23
N HIS A 201 -5.23 17.78 3.14
CA HIS A 201 -6.07 18.31 2.04
C HIS A 201 -5.44 18.11 0.65
N CYS A 202 -4.11 17.94 0.55
CA CYS A 202 -3.40 17.69 -0.70
C CYS A 202 -3.31 16.20 -1.07
N THR A 203 -3.58 15.25 -0.16
CA THR A 203 -3.32 13.81 -0.40
C THR A 203 -4.56 12.98 -0.68
N LYS A 204 -5.76 13.43 -0.27
CA LYS A 204 -7.04 12.74 -0.58
C LYS A 204 -7.77 13.26 -1.83
N GLY A 205 -7.12 14.14 -2.59
CA GLY A 205 -7.40 14.39 -4.00
C GLY A 205 -6.12 14.09 -4.76
N GLU A 206 -6.05 12.93 -5.40
CA GLU A 206 -4.99 12.59 -6.35
C GLU A 206 -4.74 13.79 -7.24
N ILE A 207 -3.50 14.31 -7.30
CA ILE A 207 -2.90 15.21 -8.32
C ILE A 207 -2.04 16.33 -7.71
N GLU A 208 -0.83 16.47 -8.27
CA GLU A 208 0.06 17.62 -8.11
C GLU A 208 -0.46 18.82 -8.91
N ILE A 209 -0.70 19.96 -8.24
CA ILE A 209 -0.74 21.27 -8.88
C ILE A 209 0.49 22.03 -8.38
N THR A 210 1.36 22.39 -9.32
CA THR A 210 2.62 23.08 -9.04
C THR A 210 2.38 24.43 -8.36
N ALA A 211 3.07 24.65 -7.25
CA ALA A 211 2.86 25.78 -6.36
C ALA A 211 3.39 27.10 -6.94
N LEU A 212 2.47 28.03 -7.20
CA LEU A 212 2.57 29.41 -6.74
C LEU A 212 1.22 29.70 -6.06
N GLU A 213 1.26 29.97 -4.76
CA GLU A 213 0.10 30.30 -3.89
C GLU A 213 -0.71 29.12 -3.33
N ILE A 214 -0.11 28.36 -2.40
CA ILE A 214 -0.90 27.77 -1.30
C ILE A 214 -1.28 28.90 -0.34
N MET A 215 -2.29 29.67 -0.73
CA MET A 215 -3.19 30.41 0.15
C MET A 215 -4.53 30.46 -0.59
N TRP A 216 -5.35 29.41 -0.44
CA TRP A 216 -6.72 29.30 -0.95
C TRP A 216 -6.86 29.07 -2.47
N GLN A 217 -6.86 27.79 -2.85
CA GLN A 217 -7.53 27.20 -4.03
C GLN A 217 -7.38 27.94 -5.38
N ILE A 218 -6.50 27.43 -6.24
CA ILE A 218 -6.41 27.73 -7.68
C ILE A 218 -7.71 27.23 -8.37
N ALA A 219 -8.42 27.95 -9.24
CA ALA A 219 -8.17 29.25 -9.89
C ALA A 219 -9.45 30.06 -10.20
N THR A 220 -9.24 31.35 -10.48
CA THR A 220 -10.07 32.20 -11.35
C THR A 220 -10.22 31.64 -12.77
N LEU A 221 -11.24 32.11 -13.50
CA LEU A 221 -11.40 31.89 -14.96
C LEU A 221 -10.07 32.16 -15.68
N GLY A 222 -9.56 31.16 -16.43
CA GLY A 222 -8.34 31.30 -17.26
C GLY A 222 -7.06 30.66 -16.71
N ALA A 223 -7.11 29.81 -15.67
CA ALA A 223 -5.92 29.06 -15.27
C ALA A 223 -5.39 28.13 -16.38
N THR A 224 -4.08 27.96 -16.38
CA THR A 224 -3.36 27.08 -17.32
C THR A 224 -2.61 26.03 -16.51
N LEU A 225 -2.92 24.76 -16.71
CA LEU A 225 -2.12 23.66 -16.16
C LEU A 225 -0.98 23.35 -17.14
N LYS A 226 0.26 23.45 -16.65
CA LYS A 226 1.45 23.04 -17.40
C LYS A 226 1.74 21.59 -17.10
N ILE A 227 1.48 20.72 -18.09
CA ILE A 227 1.83 19.30 -18.01
C ILE A 227 3.18 19.13 -18.70
N PRO A 228 4.26 18.75 -17.98
CA PRO A 228 5.49 18.34 -18.63
C PRO A 228 5.20 17.10 -19.48
N GLY A 229 5.34 17.22 -20.80
CA GLY A 229 5.30 16.05 -21.67
C GLY A 229 6.52 15.16 -21.39
N ILE A 230 6.32 13.86 -21.33
CA ILE A 230 7.41 12.90 -21.57
C ILE A 230 7.25 12.48 -23.02
N ASP A 231 8.15 12.92 -23.89
CA ASP A 231 8.25 12.36 -25.24
C ASP A 231 8.74 10.91 -25.09
N THR A 232 7.89 9.98 -25.49
CA THR A 232 8.18 8.53 -25.43
C THR A 232 8.92 8.04 -26.68
N SER A 233 9.30 8.94 -27.61
CA SER A 233 10.23 8.61 -28.68
C SER A 233 11.67 8.63 -28.17
N LEU A 234 12.22 7.44 -27.99
CA LEU A 234 13.59 7.18 -27.54
C LEU A 234 14.65 7.96 -28.34
N SER A 235 15.44 8.79 -27.67
CA SER A 235 16.86 8.93 -27.97
C SER A 235 17.68 9.32 -26.73
N ALA A 236 18.70 8.50 -26.47
CA ALA A 236 19.68 8.55 -25.39
C ALA A 236 20.31 9.92 -25.11
N LEU A 237 20.63 10.16 -23.83
CA LEU A 237 21.43 11.27 -23.28
C LEU A 237 20.97 12.69 -23.70
N TYR A 238 20.65 13.52 -22.70
CA TYR A 238 20.00 14.84 -22.79
C TYR A 238 18.48 14.78 -22.85
N ILE A 239 17.85 15.07 -21.71
CA ILE A 239 16.44 15.46 -21.64
C ILE A 239 16.33 16.77 -22.44
N LYS A 240 15.90 16.70 -23.70
CA LYS A 240 15.25 17.85 -24.32
C LYS A 240 13.89 17.99 -23.61
N PRO A 241 13.53 19.17 -23.09
CA PRO A 241 12.19 19.40 -22.60
C PRO A 241 11.23 19.07 -23.75
N ALA A 242 10.34 18.11 -23.57
CA ALA A 242 9.22 17.96 -24.49
C ALA A 242 8.41 19.27 -24.46
N GLU A 243 7.73 19.58 -25.57
CA GLU A 243 6.79 20.71 -25.58
C GLU A 243 5.81 20.58 -24.41
N VAL A 244 5.89 21.53 -23.47
CA VAL A 244 4.89 21.71 -22.44
C VAL A 244 3.60 22.10 -23.16
N LYS A 245 2.61 21.23 -23.12
CA LYS A 245 1.28 21.53 -23.67
C LYS A 245 0.46 22.18 -22.58
N ASP A 246 0.10 23.44 -22.82
CA ASP A 246 -0.85 24.15 -21.99
C ASP A 246 -2.23 23.48 -22.15
N VAL A 247 -2.81 23.03 -21.03
CA VAL A 247 -4.23 22.69 -20.99
C VAL A 247 -4.97 23.92 -20.51
N ILE A 248 -5.66 24.57 -21.44
CA ILE A 248 -6.58 25.67 -21.15
C ILE A 248 -7.89 25.03 -20.70
N PHE A 249 -8.32 25.36 -19.49
CA PHE A 249 -9.64 24.97 -19.01
C PHE A 249 -10.68 25.86 -19.68
N GLU A 250 -11.62 25.26 -20.42
CA GLU A 250 -12.85 25.96 -20.80
C GLU A 250 -13.60 26.39 -19.53
N ALA A 251 -14.44 27.43 -19.63
CA ALA A 251 -15.21 27.93 -18.50
C ALA A 251 -15.98 26.77 -17.85
N LEU A 252 -15.62 26.46 -16.61
CA LEU A 252 -16.17 25.35 -15.86
C LEU A 252 -17.62 25.69 -15.51
N GLU A 253 -18.58 24.83 -15.90
CA GLU A 253 -19.99 25.01 -15.52
C GLU A 253 -20.12 24.87 -14.00
N GLU A 254 -20.38 25.98 -13.32
CA GLU A 254 -20.77 26.01 -11.91
C GLU A 254 -22.02 26.89 -11.76
N PRO A 255 -22.92 26.59 -10.79
CA PRO A 255 -24.04 27.48 -10.49
C PRO A 255 -23.56 28.91 -10.20
N ASP A 256 -24.24 29.91 -10.76
CA ASP A 256 -23.86 31.32 -10.67
C ASP A 256 -23.57 31.80 -9.24
N TYR A 257 -24.31 31.26 -8.26
CA TYR A 257 -24.11 31.62 -6.86
C TYR A 257 -22.72 31.22 -6.35
N ILE A 258 -22.17 30.07 -6.79
CA ILE A 258 -20.82 29.62 -6.40
C ILE A 258 -19.76 30.60 -6.93
N ALA A 259 -19.94 31.11 -8.15
CA ALA A 259 -19.01 32.04 -8.76
C ALA A 259 -18.85 33.33 -7.92
N SER A 260 -19.92 33.74 -7.24
CA SER A 260 -19.99 34.93 -6.38
C SER A 260 -19.43 34.75 -4.96
N LEU A 261 -19.18 33.50 -4.54
CA LEU A 261 -18.65 33.19 -3.21
C LEU A 261 -17.16 33.53 -3.10
N SER A 262 -16.70 33.72 -1.86
CA SER A 262 -15.26 33.82 -1.56
C SER A 262 -14.55 32.53 -1.96
N SER A 263 -13.27 32.59 -2.33
CA SER A 263 -12.47 31.40 -2.69
C SER A 263 -12.54 30.31 -1.60
N ALA A 264 -12.64 30.73 -0.34
CA ALA A 264 -12.84 29.87 0.82
C ALA A 264 -14.13 29.04 0.78
N ALA A 265 -15.24 29.67 0.39
CA ALA A 265 -16.56 29.05 0.40
C ALA A 265 -16.86 28.24 -0.87
N LYS A 266 -16.16 28.51 -1.99
CA LYS A 266 -16.39 27.80 -3.26
C LYS A 266 -16.20 26.30 -3.16
N GLY A 267 -15.10 25.83 -2.55
CA GLY A 267 -14.84 24.40 -2.36
C GLY A 267 -15.96 23.71 -1.58
N VAL A 268 -16.35 24.29 -0.45
CA VAL A 268 -17.43 23.77 0.40
C VAL A 268 -18.78 23.78 -0.33
N ALA A 269 -19.11 24.86 -1.06
CA ALA A 269 -20.33 24.94 -1.85
C ALA A 269 -20.42 23.86 -2.93
N ARG A 270 -19.28 23.54 -3.59
CA ARG A 270 -19.21 22.46 -4.58
C ARG A 270 -19.44 21.09 -3.93
N THR A 271 -18.91 20.87 -2.73
CA THR A 271 -19.20 19.63 -1.98
C THR A 271 -20.68 19.52 -1.62
N TRP A 272 -21.32 20.63 -1.22
CA TRP A 272 -22.77 20.64 -0.99
C TRP A 272 -23.57 20.38 -2.27
N GLU A 273 -23.21 20.94 -3.42
CA GLU A 273 -23.90 20.61 -4.67
C GLU A 273 -23.72 19.13 -5.03
N ALA A 274 -22.51 18.60 -4.89
CA ALA A 274 -22.24 17.17 -5.08
C ALA A 274 -23.09 16.30 -4.15
N PHE A 275 -23.23 16.68 -2.88
CA PHE A 275 -24.09 15.99 -1.92
C PHE A 275 -25.56 16.00 -2.35
N ALA A 276 -26.10 17.17 -2.71
CA ALA A 276 -27.49 17.27 -3.15
C ALA A 276 -27.77 16.51 -4.46
N ASN A 277 -26.75 16.34 -5.31
CA ASN A 277 -26.86 15.58 -6.55
C ASN A 277 -26.53 14.08 -6.38
N GLY A 278 -26.10 13.64 -5.19
CA GLY A 278 -25.72 12.25 -4.94
C GLY A 278 -24.40 11.82 -5.59
N GLU A 279 -23.52 12.77 -5.92
CA GLU A 279 -22.25 12.54 -6.62
C GLU A 279 -21.15 12.09 -5.63
N THR A 280 -21.27 10.87 -5.11
CA THR A 280 -20.37 10.32 -4.07
C THR A 280 -18.89 10.26 -4.47
N SER A 281 -18.56 10.31 -5.76
CA SER A 281 -17.17 10.41 -6.23
C SER A 281 -16.52 11.77 -5.97
N LYS A 282 -17.32 12.82 -5.73
CA LYS A 282 -16.84 14.20 -5.54
C LYS A 282 -16.68 14.61 -4.07
N TYR A 283 -16.97 13.72 -3.11
CA TYR A 283 -16.77 13.97 -1.67
C TYR A 283 -16.36 12.69 -0.94
N ALA A 284 -15.54 12.78 0.11
CA ALA A 284 -15.11 11.61 0.85
C ALA A 284 -16.20 11.14 1.83
N THR A 285 -16.32 9.83 2.05
CA THR A 285 -17.28 9.25 3.00
C THR A 285 -16.58 8.58 4.17
N PHE A 286 -17.31 8.29 5.25
CA PHE A 286 -16.74 7.55 6.37
C PHE A 286 -16.44 6.08 6.00
N GLU A 287 -17.14 5.55 4.99
CA GLU A 287 -17.10 4.13 4.57
C GLU A 287 -15.85 3.74 3.78
N ASP A 288 -15.01 4.72 3.39
CA ASP A 288 -13.73 4.51 2.71
C ASP A 288 -12.66 3.82 3.62
N ALA A 289 -13.07 3.13 4.68
CA ALA A 289 -12.26 2.58 5.77
C ALA A 289 -12.11 1.05 5.77
N HIS A 290 -13.03 0.32 5.16
CA HIS A 290 -13.11 -1.15 5.26
C HIS A 290 -13.09 -1.79 3.88
N TYR A 291 -11.92 -1.81 3.24
CA TYR A 291 -11.83 -2.43 1.91
C TYR A 291 -11.57 -3.96 2.00
N PRO A 292 -12.45 -4.79 1.39
CA PRO A 292 -12.09 -6.15 1.00
C PRO A 292 -10.96 -6.11 -0.04
N PHE A 293 -10.16 -7.17 -0.15
CA PHE A 293 -9.15 -7.22 -1.22
C PHE A 293 -9.83 -7.26 -2.59
N ASN A 294 -9.48 -6.30 -3.44
CA ASN A 294 -9.93 -6.21 -4.82
C ASN A 294 -8.80 -6.60 -5.77
N CYS A 295 -9.02 -7.62 -6.60
CA CYS A 295 -8.10 -8.07 -7.64
C CYS A 295 -8.74 -7.99 -9.04
N SER A 296 -9.75 -7.12 -9.23
CA SER A 296 -10.44 -6.97 -10.52
C SER A 296 -9.62 -6.23 -11.57
N ASP A 297 -8.50 -5.64 -11.16
CA ASP A 297 -7.57 -4.83 -11.95
C ASP A 297 -6.36 -5.62 -12.46
N ILE A 298 -6.29 -6.93 -12.18
CA ILE A 298 -5.29 -7.84 -12.72
C ILE A 298 -5.96 -8.99 -13.47
N LEU A 299 -5.39 -9.36 -14.62
CA LEU A 299 -5.85 -10.47 -15.46
C LEU A 299 -4.89 -11.66 -15.31
N PRO A 300 -5.18 -12.64 -14.43
CA PRO A 300 -4.38 -13.85 -14.28
C PRO A 300 -4.63 -14.79 -15.47
N TYR A 301 -3.86 -14.62 -16.54
CA TYR A 301 -3.94 -15.46 -17.72
C TYR A 301 -3.45 -16.88 -17.44
N LEU A 302 -4.27 -17.87 -17.79
CA LEU A 302 -3.91 -19.29 -17.80
C LEU A 302 -4.56 -19.93 -19.03
N TYR A 303 -3.85 -19.95 -20.16
CA TYR A 303 -4.34 -20.51 -21.42
C TYR A 303 -3.21 -21.21 -22.18
N ALA A 304 -3.57 -22.12 -23.09
CA ALA A 304 -2.62 -22.92 -23.89
C ALA A 304 -2.79 -22.63 -25.38
N GLY A 305 -1.68 -22.54 -26.11
CA GLY A 305 -1.65 -22.33 -27.55
C GLY A 305 -0.61 -23.20 -28.25
N PRO A 306 -0.71 -23.37 -29.58
CA PRO A 306 0.27 -24.14 -30.33
C PRO A 306 1.64 -23.47 -30.29
N ARG A 307 2.69 -24.27 -30.13
CA ARG A 307 4.09 -23.79 -30.14
C ARG A 307 4.48 -23.16 -31.48
N ASP A 308 3.88 -23.65 -32.57
CA ASP A 308 4.07 -23.11 -33.91
C ASP A 308 3.25 -21.83 -34.06
N SER A 309 3.93 -20.68 -34.14
CA SER A 309 3.29 -19.37 -34.28
C SER A 309 2.60 -19.18 -35.63
N THR A 310 2.78 -20.08 -36.60
CA THR A 310 2.04 -20.07 -37.87
C THR A 310 0.65 -20.70 -37.74
N LEU A 311 0.39 -21.47 -36.69
CA LEU A 311 -0.93 -22.02 -36.39
C LEU A 311 -1.81 -20.97 -35.68
N GLN A 312 -3.13 -21.13 -35.84
CA GLN A 312 -4.12 -20.25 -35.22
C GLN A 312 -3.95 -20.23 -33.70
N GLN A 313 -3.63 -19.06 -33.16
CA GLN A 313 -3.48 -18.86 -31.73
C GLN A 313 -4.85 -18.79 -31.04
N PRO A 314 -4.97 -19.27 -29.78
CA PRO A 314 -6.20 -19.16 -29.01
C PRO A 314 -6.52 -17.69 -28.67
N VAL A 315 -7.79 -17.42 -28.39
CA VAL A 315 -8.19 -16.15 -27.74
C VAL A 315 -7.63 -16.14 -26.31
N PRO A 316 -6.94 -15.08 -25.87
CA PRO A 316 -6.49 -14.97 -24.49
C PRO A 316 -7.69 -15.01 -23.52
N VAL A 317 -7.62 -15.88 -22.52
CA VAL A 317 -8.62 -15.99 -21.46
C VAL A 317 -7.94 -15.92 -20.09
N TYR A 318 -8.64 -15.39 -19.11
CA TYR A 318 -8.16 -15.24 -17.73
C TYR A 318 -9.23 -15.71 -16.75
N SER A 319 -8.82 -16.08 -15.53
CA SER A 319 -9.77 -16.41 -14.46
C SER A 319 -10.31 -15.14 -13.80
N GLN A 320 -11.63 -14.99 -13.75
CA GLN A 320 -12.29 -13.94 -12.98
C GLN A 320 -13.00 -14.57 -11.77
N THR A 321 -12.51 -14.26 -10.57
CA THR A 321 -13.07 -14.78 -9.32
C THR A 321 -14.42 -14.12 -9.03
N TYR A 322 -15.38 -14.92 -8.59
CA TYR A 322 -16.68 -14.44 -8.14
C TYR A 322 -17.14 -15.21 -6.91
N THR A 323 -18.06 -14.61 -6.17
CA THR A 323 -18.67 -15.20 -4.99
C THR A 323 -20.18 -15.26 -5.20
N ASP A 324 -20.76 -16.47 -5.15
CA ASP A 324 -22.21 -16.66 -5.24
C ASP A 324 -22.87 -16.27 -3.90
N PRO A 325 -23.78 -15.29 -3.87
CA PRO A 325 -24.51 -14.91 -2.65
C PRO A 325 -25.32 -16.05 -2.02
N GLY A 326 -25.69 -17.08 -2.80
CA GLY A 326 -26.41 -18.26 -2.31
C GLY A 326 -25.52 -19.31 -1.64
N ASN A 327 -24.20 -19.11 -1.61
CA ASN A 327 -23.27 -20.08 -1.03
C ASN A 327 -23.39 -20.09 0.51
N PRO A 328 -23.70 -21.24 1.16
CA PRO A 328 -23.86 -21.30 2.61
C PRO A 328 -22.55 -21.14 3.39
N PHE A 329 -21.38 -21.13 2.72
CA PHE A 329 -20.06 -21.02 3.34
C PHE A 329 -19.52 -19.58 3.39
N LEU A 330 -20.34 -18.58 3.05
CA LEU A 330 -19.90 -17.16 3.06
C LEU A 330 -19.52 -16.64 4.45
N SER A 331 -20.04 -17.23 5.52
CA SER A 331 -19.69 -16.87 6.90
C SER A 331 -18.24 -17.19 7.28
N THR A 332 -17.58 -18.07 6.53
CA THR A 332 -16.17 -18.44 6.71
C THR A 332 -15.27 -17.91 5.60
N TYR A 333 -15.82 -17.10 4.68
CA TYR A 333 -15.14 -16.59 3.50
C TYR A 333 -14.76 -15.12 3.67
N ILE A 334 -13.55 -14.75 3.24
CA ILE A 334 -13.14 -13.36 3.15
C ILE A 334 -13.73 -12.78 1.85
N SER A 335 -14.76 -11.95 1.99
CA SER A 335 -15.36 -11.26 0.84
C SER A 335 -14.31 -10.46 0.05
N GLY A 336 -14.34 -10.56 -1.28
CA GLY A 336 -13.40 -9.90 -2.18
C GLY A 336 -13.49 -10.43 -3.61
N THR A 337 -12.64 -9.93 -4.50
CA THR A 337 -12.55 -10.40 -5.90
C THR A 337 -11.26 -11.15 -6.21
N CYS A 338 -10.47 -11.47 -5.17
CA CYS A 338 -9.22 -12.22 -5.29
C CYS A 338 -9.44 -13.72 -5.10
N GLN A 339 -8.72 -14.54 -5.87
CA GLN A 339 -8.55 -15.98 -5.63
C GLN A 339 -7.32 -16.20 -4.74
N TYR A 340 -7.47 -16.61 -3.49
CA TYR A 340 -6.29 -16.76 -2.63
C TYR A 340 -5.57 -18.11 -2.84
N PRO A 341 -4.23 -18.12 -2.94
CA PRO A 341 -3.35 -16.96 -3.06
C PRO A 341 -3.25 -16.45 -4.54
N GLN A 342 -3.22 -15.13 -4.76
CA GLN A 342 -3.15 -14.50 -6.08
C GLN A 342 -2.26 -13.24 -6.05
N LEU A 343 -1.55 -12.99 -7.16
CA LEU A 343 -0.74 -11.79 -7.33
C LEU A 343 -1.68 -10.61 -7.54
N THR A 344 -1.43 -9.50 -6.86
CA THR A 344 -2.18 -8.25 -7.08
C THR A 344 -1.57 -7.44 -8.21
N ILE A 345 -2.29 -6.43 -8.72
CA ILE A 345 -1.69 -5.49 -9.68
C ILE A 345 -0.44 -4.82 -9.10
N GLY A 346 -0.46 -4.50 -7.80
CA GLY A 346 0.68 -3.94 -7.08
C GLY A 346 1.90 -4.87 -7.14
N GLY A 347 1.72 -6.15 -6.85
CA GLY A 347 2.80 -7.15 -6.96
C GLY A 347 3.34 -7.31 -8.39
N LEU A 348 2.48 -7.25 -9.41
CA LEU A 348 2.90 -7.30 -10.81
C LEU A 348 3.74 -6.07 -11.20
N LEU A 349 3.28 -4.87 -10.83
CA LEU A 349 3.96 -3.61 -11.13
C LEU A 349 5.27 -3.47 -10.36
N ASP A 350 5.31 -3.94 -9.10
CA ASP A 350 6.53 -4.03 -8.31
C ASP A 350 7.55 -4.97 -8.98
N GLY A 351 7.10 -6.14 -9.46
CA GLY A 351 7.93 -7.03 -10.28
C GLY A 351 8.48 -6.33 -11.53
N GLN A 352 7.66 -5.54 -12.24
CA GLN A 352 8.14 -4.75 -13.39
C GLN A 352 9.16 -3.69 -13.00
N GLN A 353 8.97 -3.01 -11.87
CA GLN A 353 9.95 -2.05 -11.36
C GLN A 353 11.25 -2.76 -11.00
N HIS A 354 11.17 -3.86 -10.27
CA HIS A 354 12.34 -4.67 -9.93
C HIS A 354 13.11 -5.13 -11.18
N GLY A 355 12.40 -5.53 -12.23
CA GLY A 355 13.01 -5.86 -13.53
C GLY A 355 13.72 -4.67 -14.18
N ARG A 356 13.18 -3.45 -14.08
CA ARG A 356 13.84 -2.22 -14.56
C ARG A 356 15.11 -1.93 -13.76
N ASP A 357 15.07 -2.10 -12.44
CA ASP A 357 16.23 -1.89 -11.57
C ASP A 357 17.36 -2.87 -11.92
N LEU A 358 17.00 -4.14 -12.17
CA LEU A 358 17.94 -5.14 -12.68
C LEU A 358 18.49 -4.76 -14.06
N ALA A 359 17.68 -4.21 -14.96
CA ALA A 359 18.14 -3.78 -16.28
C ALA A 359 19.08 -2.56 -16.22
N GLU A 360 18.89 -1.63 -15.28
CA GLU A 360 19.79 -0.49 -15.10
C GLU A 360 21.22 -0.94 -14.74
N VAL A 361 21.33 -1.99 -13.91
CA VAL A 361 22.63 -2.54 -13.49
C VAL A 361 23.16 -3.53 -14.52
N PHE A 362 22.36 -4.52 -14.88
CA PHE A 362 22.82 -5.70 -15.61
C PHE A 362 22.36 -5.73 -17.07
N GLY A 363 21.38 -4.93 -17.48
CA GLY A 363 20.84 -4.88 -18.83
C GLY A 363 21.90 -4.60 -19.90
N ALA A 364 21.58 -4.85 -21.17
CA ALA A 364 22.53 -4.68 -22.29
C ALA A 364 23.14 -3.27 -22.40
N THR A 365 22.39 -2.25 -21.96
CA THR A 365 22.83 -0.84 -21.87
C THR A 365 23.09 -0.39 -20.42
N GLY A 366 23.02 -1.33 -19.47
CA GLY A 366 23.21 -1.08 -18.05
C GLY A 366 24.69 -1.05 -17.66
N LYS A 367 24.96 -0.72 -16.39
CA LYS A 367 26.31 -0.48 -15.84
C LYS A 367 27.28 -1.63 -16.08
N LEU A 368 26.81 -2.87 -16.05
CA LEU A 368 27.62 -4.09 -16.18
C LEU A 368 27.42 -4.83 -17.50
N SER A 369 26.35 -4.52 -18.27
CA SER A 369 26.12 -5.09 -19.61
C SER A 369 26.17 -6.63 -19.65
N LEU A 370 25.55 -7.30 -18.67
CA LEU A 370 25.61 -8.76 -18.48
C LEU A 370 24.43 -9.51 -19.11
N PHE A 371 23.25 -8.91 -19.10
CA PHE A 371 22.04 -9.48 -19.69
C PHE A 371 22.02 -9.22 -21.18
N PRO A 372 21.57 -10.19 -22.00
CA PRO A 372 21.45 -10.00 -23.43
C PRO A 372 20.36 -8.97 -23.76
N GLU A 373 20.49 -8.31 -24.91
CA GLU A 373 19.46 -7.38 -25.41
C GLU A 373 18.13 -8.09 -25.68
N VAL A 374 18.19 -9.35 -26.11
CA VAL A 374 17.01 -10.21 -26.35
C VAL A 374 17.21 -11.56 -25.64
N PRO A 375 16.21 -12.04 -24.89
CA PRO A 375 16.30 -13.35 -24.25
C PRO A 375 16.23 -14.46 -25.31
N SER A 376 17.10 -15.47 -25.17
CA SER A 376 17.15 -16.66 -26.02
C SER A 376 17.49 -17.89 -25.20
N ARG A 377 17.32 -19.10 -25.76
CA ARG A 377 17.66 -20.35 -25.08
C ARG A 377 19.17 -20.50 -24.85
N GLU A 378 19.96 -19.81 -25.65
CA GLU A 378 21.42 -19.79 -25.62
C GLU A 378 21.92 -18.80 -24.54
N THR A 379 21.26 -17.65 -24.41
CA THR A 379 21.71 -16.53 -23.58
C THR A 379 21.03 -16.44 -22.21
N THR A 380 19.87 -17.07 -22.03
CA THR A 380 19.08 -17.01 -20.78
C THR A 380 18.50 -18.36 -20.36
N TYR A 381 18.27 -18.52 -19.06
CA TYR A 381 17.54 -19.66 -18.49
C TYR A 381 16.63 -19.19 -17.35
N PHE A 382 15.32 -19.42 -17.47
CA PHE A 382 14.36 -19.06 -16.45
C PHE A 382 13.70 -20.30 -15.87
N ARG A 383 13.58 -20.36 -14.56
CA ARG A 383 12.86 -21.40 -13.82
C ARG A 383 11.79 -20.77 -12.95
N SER A 384 10.66 -21.42 -12.76
CA SER A 384 9.76 -21.14 -11.65
C SER A 384 9.34 -22.44 -10.97
N SER A 385 8.72 -22.32 -9.79
CA SER A 385 7.85 -23.38 -9.28
C SER A 385 6.60 -23.52 -10.16
N GLU A 386 5.79 -24.53 -9.86
CA GLU A 386 4.48 -24.80 -10.45
C GLU A 386 3.40 -23.79 -10.03
N SER A 387 3.67 -22.95 -9.02
CA SER A 387 2.72 -21.95 -8.52
C SER A 387 2.37 -20.90 -9.60
N PRO A 388 1.09 -20.55 -9.80
CA PRO A 388 0.72 -19.43 -10.67
C PRO A 388 1.36 -18.10 -10.27
N LEU A 389 1.59 -17.88 -8.97
CA LEU A 389 2.17 -16.64 -8.44
C LEU A 389 3.59 -16.42 -8.93
N THR A 390 4.45 -17.44 -8.83
CA THR A 390 5.85 -17.33 -9.26
C THR A 390 5.95 -17.16 -10.78
N GLN A 391 5.06 -17.77 -11.54
CA GLN A 391 4.95 -17.58 -12.98
C GLN A 391 4.50 -16.15 -13.36
N GLN A 392 3.50 -15.62 -12.66
CA GLN A 392 3.01 -14.24 -12.87
C GLN A 392 4.08 -13.21 -12.49
N SER A 393 4.78 -13.42 -11.37
CA SER A 393 5.93 -12.61 -10.94
C SER A 393 7.05 -12.63 -11.98
N ALA A 394 7.34 -13.79 -12.58
CA ALA A 394 8.27 -13.90 -13.71
C ALA A 394 7.83 -13.01 -14.87
N GLY A 395 6.55 -13.03 -15.22
CA GLY A 395 5.98 -12.14 -16.24
C GLY A 395 6.26 -10.66 -15.96
N GLY A 396 6.06 -10.21 -14.71
CA GLY A 396 6.36 -8.85 -14.28
C GLY A 396 7.84 -8.49 -14.38
N VAL A 397 8.71 -9.26 -13.74
CA VAL A 397 10.16 -9.01 -13.72
C VAL A 397 10.77 -9.06 -15.11
N LEU A 398 10.44 -10.07 -15.92
CA LEU A 398 10.97 -10.19 -17.28
C LEU A 398 10.45 -9.08 -18.19
N ARG A 399 9.21 -8.59 -17.98
CA ARG A 399 8.69 -7.40 -18.66
C ARG A 399 9.48 -6.15 -18.29
N GLY A 400 9.90 -6.01 -17.03
CA GLY A 400 10.78 -4.92 -16.59
C GLY A 400 12.16 -4.96 -17.23
N ILE A 401 12.76 -6.15 -17.36
CA ILE A 401 14.07 -6.33 -17.98
C ILE A 401 14.02 -6.10 -19.50
N TRP A 402 13.02 -6.67 -20.17
CA TRP A 402 12.83 -6.58 -21.63
C TRP A 402 11.47 -5.98 -21.99
N PRO A 403 11.29 -4.65 -21.85
CA PRO A 403 10.00 -3.99 -22.03
C PRO A 403 9.40 -4.16 -23.43
N ASN A 404 10.24 -4.32 -24.45
CA ASN A 404 9.83 -4.45 -25.85
C ASN A 404 9.70 -5.91 -26.33
N HIS A 405 10.08 -6.91 -25.54
CA HIS A 405 10.00 -8.31 -25.96
C HIS A 405 8.55 -8.81 -25.92
N ARG A 406 8.03 -9.31 -27.04
CA ARG A 406 6.62 -9.77 -27.17
C ARG A 406 6.47 -11.28 -27.31
N ALA A 407 7.53 -11.98 -27.69
CA ALA A 407 7.49 -13.43 -27.84
C ALA A 407 7.43 -14.13 -26.48
N SER A 408 6.93 -15.37 -26.47
CA SER A 408 6.95 -16.21 -25.27
C SER A 408 8.37 -16.64 -24.93
N VAL A 409 8.74 -16.53 -23.66
CA VAL A 409 10.01 -17.02 -23.13
C VAL A 409 9.77 -18.32 -22.35
N PRO A 410 10.57 -19.39 -22.55
CA PRO A 410 10.42 -20.61 -21.78
C PRO A 410 10.70 -20.38 -20.30
N LEU A 411 9.68 -20.61 -19.47
CA LEU A 411 9.79 -20.71 -18.02
C LEU A 411 9.81 -22.20 -17.64
N HIS A 412 10.96 -22.70 -17.24
CA HIS A 412 11.14 -24.13 -16.96
C HIS A 412 10.61 -24.46 -15.58
N GLN A 413 9.97 -25.62 -15.46
CA GLN A 413 9.40 -26.13 -14.22
C GLN A 413 9.80 -27.60 -14.09
N GLN A 414 9.96 -28.08 -12.85
CA GLN A 414 10.01 -29.52 -12.62
C GLN A 414 8.59 -30.04 -12.40
N ALA A 415 8.42 -31.35 -12.49
CA ALA A 415 7.15 -31.95 -12.10
C ALA A 415 6.97 -31.78 -10.58
N THR A 416 5.77 -31.42 -10.14
CA THR A 416 5.48 -31.06 -8.74
C THR A 416 6.06 -32.04 -7.73
N SER A 417 5.97 -33.36 -7.98
CA SER A 417 6.41 -34.41 -7.04
C SER A 417 7.93 -34.59 -6.89
N ILE A 418 8.72 -33.89 -7.71
CA ILE A 418 10.18 -33.92 -7.67
C ILE A 418 10.78 -32.52 -7.67
N ASP A 419 9.94 -31.48 -7.60
CA ASP A 419 10.43 -30.11 -7.67
C ASP A 419 11.33 -29.82 -6.47
N THR A 420 12.54 -29.37 -6.73
CA THR A 420 13.52 -29.07 -5.67
C THR A 420 13.21 -27.77 -4.93
N VAL A 421 12.24 -26.98 -5.41
CA VAL A 421 11.71 -25.79 -4.73
C VAL A 421 10.24 -26.03 -4.38
N ASN A 422 9.65 -25.16 -3.57
CA ASN A 422 8.25 -25.24 -3.15
C ASN A 422 7.86 -26.57 -2.46
N ALA A 423 8.79 -27.16 -1.72
CA ALA A 423 8.59 -28.45 -1.04
C ALA A 423 8.05 -29.58 -1.96
N GLY A 424 8.49 -29.61 -3.23
CA GLY A 424 7.98 -30.54 -4.23
C GLY A 424 8.31 -32.02 -4.00
N TYR A 425 9.29 -32.35 -3.16
CA TYR A 425 9.62 -33.74 -2.82
C TYR A 425 9.32 -34.09 -1.36
N SER A 426 8.90 -35.34 -1.13
CA SER A 426 8.60 -35.83 0.22
C SER A 426 9.88 -36.19 0.97
N CYS A 427 10.03 -35.65 2.17
CA CYS A 427 11.16 -35.94 3.06
C CYS A 427 10.69 -35.94 4.53
N SER A 428 10.55 -37.13 5.13
CA SER A 428 10.02 -37.28 6.50
C SER A 428 10.89 -36.57 7.55
N VAL A 429 12.20 -36.48 7.28
CA VAL A 429 13.19 -35.84 8.15
C VAL A 429 12.99 -34.33 8.29
N ILE A 430 12.29 -33.67 7.34
CA ILE A 430 11.90 -32.26 7.47
C ILE A 430 11.06 -32.08 8.75
N SER A 431 10.00 -32.88 8.92
CA SER A 431 9.14 -32.81 10.10
C SER A 431 9.89 -33.17 11.39
N PHE A 432 10.83 -34.12 11.32
CA PHE A 432 11.69 -34.48 12.46
C PHE A 432 12.53 -33.30 12.93
N PHE A 433 13.27 -32.63 12.04
CA PHE A 433 14.10 -31.50 12.43
C PHE A 433 13.27 -30.30 12.83
N LEU A 434 12.14 -30.03 12.16
CA LEU A 434 11.22 -28.98 12.60
C LEU A 434 10.74 -29.21 14.03
N ALA A 435 10.38 -30.45 14.40
CA ALA A 435 10.02 -30.78 15.77
C ALA A 435 11.19 -30.59 16.75
N LYS A 436 12.42 -30.95 16.36
CA LYS A 436 13.62 -30.71 17.17
C LYS A 436 13.89 -29.22 17.38
N ILE A 437 13.78 -28.40 16.33
CA ILE A 437 13.90 -26.94 16.40
C ILE A 437 12.85 -26.38 17.34
N ARG A 438 11.60 -26.81 17.21
CA ARG A 438 10.50 -26.34 18.07
C ARG A 438 10.61 -26.84 19.52
N SER A 439 11.43 -27.84 19.80
CA SER A 439 11.67 -28.35 21.16
C SER A 439 12.83 -27.68 21.90
N THR A 440 13.56 -26.77 21.26
CA THR A 440 14.69 -26.08 21.91
C THR A 440 14.23 -25.11 22.98
N SER A 441 15.09 -24.84 23.96
CA SER A 441 14.82 -23.88 25.03
C SER A 441 14.54 -22.47 24.50
N GLU A 442 15.28 -22.03 23.47
CA GLU A 442 15.12 -20.69 22.88
C GLU A 442 13.79 -20.56 22.14
N TRP A 443 13.36 -21.61 21.42
CA TRP A 443 12.04 -21.61 20.79
C TRP A 443 10.92 -21.59 21.84
N GLN A 444 11.04 -22.41 22.88
CA GLN A 444 10.04 -22.43 23.96
C GLN A 444 10.00 -21.09 24.73
N ALA A 445 11.15 -20.45 24.93
CA ALA A 445 11.23 -19.12 25.51
C ALA A 445 10.56 -18.07 24.60
N HIS A 446 10.79 -18.13 23.28
CA HIS A 446 10.09 -17.29 22.30
C HIS A 446 8.58 -17.50 22.34
N LEU A 447 8.11 -18.76 22.39
CA LEU A 447 6.69 -19.05 22.54
C LEU A 447 6.12 -18.45 23.83
N ALA A 448 6.83 -18.56 24.96
CA ALA A 448 6.39 -17.95 26.21
C ALA A 448 6.33 -16.42 26.12
N ALA A 449 7.35 -15.79 25.55
CA ALA A 449 7.45 -14.33 25.41
C ALA A 449 6.34 -13.72 24.53
N THR A 450 5.86 -14.49 23.56
CA THR A 450 4.89 -14.03 22.55
C THR A 450 3.46 -14.53 22.82
N LEU A 451 3.25 -15.25 23.93
CA LEU A 451 1.98 -15.88 24.27
C LEU A 451 0.83 -14.88 24.36
N ILE A 452 1.04 -13.72 25.00
CA ILE A 452 0.02 -12.70 25.16
C ILE A 452 -0.41 -12.17 23.79
N LEU A 453 0.56 -11.76 22.95
CA LEU A 453 0.29 -11.28 21.60
C LEU A 453 -0.45 -12.33 20.76
N ARG A 454 0.04 -13.57 20.70
CA ARG A 454 -0.65 -14.66 19.97
C ARG A 454 -2.07 -14.86 20.47
N SER A 455 -2.27 -14.91 21.79
CA SER A 455 -3.59 -15.18 22.37
C SER A 455 -4.57 -14.04 22.07
N THR A 456 -4.13 -12.80 22.15
CA THR A 456 -4.92 -11.62 21.78
C THR A 456 -5.36 -11.68 20.33
N LEU A 457 -4.41 -11.89 19.40
CA LEU A 457 -4.71 -11.96 17.97
C LEU A 457 -5.63 -13.13 17.62
N ARG A 458 -5.39 -14.30 18.22
CA ARG A 458 -6.26 -15.48 18.04
C ARG A 458 -7.70 -15.22 18.47
N ASN A 459 -7.88 -14.58 19.63
CA ASN A 459 -9.22 -14.23 20.12
C ASN A 459 -9.87 -13.18 19.22
N MET A 460 -9.10 -12.17 18.79
CA MET A 460 -9.56 -11.10 17.91
C MET A 460 -10.08 -11.61 16.56
N PHE A 461 -9.41 -12.58 15.95
CA PHE A 461 -9.76 -13.12 14.62
C PHE A 461 -10.43 -14.50 14.65
N SER A 462 -10.81 -15.00 15.82
CA SER A 462 -11.33 -16.37 16.00
C SER A 462 -10.41 -17.46 15.41
N ALA A 463 -9.09 -17.21 15.38
CA ALA A 463 -8.08 -18.06 14.76
C ALA A 463 -7.60 -19.16 15.73
N ASN A 464 -8.48 -20.12 16.02
CA ASN A 464 -8.25 -21.11 17.08
C ASN A 464 -7.62 -22.43 16.65
N SER A 465 -7.42 -22.66 15.34
CA SER A 465 -6.79 -23.90 14.87
C SER A 465 -5.32 -23.99 15.32
N SER A 466 -4.79 -25.21 15.41
CA SER A 466 -3.41 -25.48 15.86
C SER A 466 -2.35 -24.74 15.02
N ALA A 467 -2.65 -24.46 13.75
CA ALA A 467 -1.79 -23.73 12.83
C ALA A 467 -1.44 -22.32 13.37
N TRP A 468 -2.37 -21.64 14.04
CA TRP A 468 -2.17 -20.28 14.58
C TRP A 468 -1.56 -20.24 15.98
N GLN A 469 -1.24 -21.40 16.57
CA GLN A 469 -0.79 -21.47 17.97
C GLN A 469 0.74 -21.49 18.11
N GLY A 470 1.44 -21.96 17.09
CA GLY A 470 2.88 -22.29 17.18
C GLY A 470 3.83 -21.29 16.57
N THR A 471 3.33 -20.23 15.90
CA THR A 471 4.08 -19.30 15.06
C THR A 471 3.35 -17.97 14.94
N MET A 472 4.04 -16.94 14.45
CA MET A 472 3.44 -15.65 14.01
C MET A 472 3.20 -15.58 12.51
N ASP A 473 3.59 -16.62 11.78
CA ASP A 473 3.60 -16.68 10.32
C ASP A 473 2.27 -16.27 9.68
N HIS A 474 1.18 -16.89 10.08
CA HIS A 474 -0.12 -16.62 9.50
C HIS A 474 -0.61 -15.19 9.75
N PHE A 475 -0.31 -14.60 10.93
CA PHE A 475 -0.65 -13.20 11.19
C PHE A 475 0.23 -12.25 10.37
N ALA A 476 1.53 -12.50 10.34
CA ALA A 476 2.48 -11.68 9.58
C ALA A 476 2.15 -11.69 8.07
N ASP A 477 1.87 -12.85 7.49
CA ASP A 477 1.49 -13.01 6.08
C ASP A 477 0.24 -12.19 5.73
N ASN A 478 -0.84 -12.36 6.52
CA ASN A 478 -2.09 -11.63 6.30
C ASN A 478 -1.91 -10.11 6.48
N PHE A 479 -1.15 -9.67 7.48
CA PHE A 479 -0.95 -8.26 7.76
C PHE A 479 -0.05 -7.60 6.72
N GLN A 480 1.01 -8.30 6.30
CA GLN A 480 1.93 -7.84 5.28
C GLN A 480 1.23 -7.70 3.93
N ALA A 481 0.42 -8.68 3.53
CA ALA A 481 -0.36 -8.62 2.30
C ALA A 481 -1.29 -7.39 2.26
N ARG A 482 -1.88 -7.00 3.40
CA ARG A 482 -2.69 -5.78 3.51
C ARG A 482 -1.84 -4.52 3.34
N LEU A 483 -0.79 -4.38 4.14
CA LEU A 483 0.07 -3.20 4.13
C LEU A 483 0.74 -2.98 2.77
N CYS A 484 1.21 -4.05 2.11
CA CYS A 484 1.82 -3.99 0.78
C CYS A 484 0.85 -3.49 -0.30
N ASN A 485 -0.46 -3.65 -0.11
CA ASN A 485 -1.49 -3.15 -1.02
C ASN A 485 -2.17 -1.88 -0.46
N SER A 486 -1.50 -1.17 0.45
CA SER A 486 -1.97 0.08 1.06
C SER A 486 -3.28 -0.04 1.85
N TYR A 487 -3.67 -1.25 2.24
CA TYR A 487 -4.75 -1.46 3.19
C TYR A 487 -4.26 -1.26 4.62
N SER A 488 -5.14 -0.81 5.52
CA SER A 488 -4.91 -0.80 6.96
C SER A 488 -4.77 -2.23 7.51
N LEU A 489 -4.12 -2.34 8.68
CA LEU A 489 -4.14 -3.58 9.45
C LEU A 489 -5.59 -3.93 9.83
N PRO A 490 -5.95 -5.22 9.91
CA PRO A 490 -7.34 -5.63 10.01
C PRO A 490 -7.92 -5.40 11.41
N CYS A 491 -9.24 -5.24 11.47
CA CYS A 491 -10.00 -5.23 12.71
C CYS A 491 -10.68 -6.58 12.96
N SER A 492 -11.13 -6.81 14.21
CA SER A 492 -11.86 -8.03 14.55
C SER A 492 -13.08 -8.19 13.64
N PRO A 493 -13.31 -9.38 13.05
CA PRO A 493 -14.48 -9.61 12.20
C PRO A 493 -15.82 -9.45 12.93
N THR A 494 -15.81 -9.53 14.27
CA THR A 494 -16.98 -9.41 15.13
C THR A 494 -17.08 -8.06 15.84
N ASP A 495 -16.01 -7.25 15.80
CA ASP A 495 -15.94 -5.94 16.45
C ASP A 495 -15.00 -5.02 15.65
N ALA A 496 -15.58 -4.24 14.75
CA ALA A 496 -14.82 -3.39 13.84
C ALA A 496 -14.14 -2.20 14.55
N SER A 497 -14.44 -1.93 15.83
CA SER A 497 -13.71 -0.96 16.66
C SER A 497 -12.43 -1.53 17.29
N ASN A 498 -12.32 -2.85 17.34
CA ASN A 498 -11.15 -3.55 17.87
C ASN A 498 -10.20 -3.83 16.71
N CYS A 499 -9.28 -2.91 16.45
CA CYS A 499 -8.31 -2.98 15.36
C CYS A 499 -6.88 -3.23 15.83
N ILE A 500 -6.06 -3.80 14.94
CA ILE A 500 -4.66 -4.06 15.26
C ILE A 500 -3.92 -2.75 15.52
N THR A 501 -3.35 -2.64 16.72
CA THR A 501 -2.59 -1.46 17.13
C THR A 501 -1.15 -1.52 16.61
N GLN A 502 -0.45 -0.38 16.66
CA GLN A 502 0.97 -0.31 16.32
C GLN A 502 1.85 -1.16 17.26
N GLU A 503 1.42 -1.35 18.51
CA GLU A 503 2.08 -2.26 19.46
C GLU A 503 1.91 -3.72 19.02
N MET A 504 0.71 -4.09 18.55
CA MET A 504 0.44 -5.42 18.01
C MET A 504 1.16 -5.68 16.68
N ALA A 505 1.61 -4.64 15.97
CA ALA A 505 2.48 -4.78 14.79
C ALA A 505 3.87 -5.37 15.11
N GLU A 506 4.20 -5.62 16.40
CA GLU A 506 5.34 -6.45 16.82
C GLU A 506 5.32 -7.86 16.20
N VAL A 507 4.16 -8.31 15.69
CA VAL A 507 4.03 -9.53 14.86
C VAL A 507 5.13 -9.63 13.80
N PHE A 508 5.46 -8.55 13.10
CA PHE A 508 6.48 -8.60 12.04
C PHE A 508 7.88 -8.87 12.60
N ARG A 509 8.27 -8.23 13.70
CA ARG A 509 9.58 -8.47 14.33
C ARG A 509 9.67 -9.86 14.94
N THR A 510 8.55 -10.33 15.49
CA THR A 510 8.43 -11.67 16.04
C THR A 510 8.59 -12.72 14.95
N ALA A 511 7.98 -12.49 13.79
CA ALA A 511 8.12 -13.36 12.63
C ALA A 511 9.54 -13.30 12.03
N ASP A 512 10.17 -12.13 11.94
CA ASP A 512 11.58 -12.00 11.54
C ASP A 512 12.51 -12.82 12.45
N TRP A 513 12.25 -12.83 13.75
CA TRP A 513 12.98 -13.67 14.70
C TRP A 513 12.78 -15.16 14.39
N GLU A 514 11.55 -15.60 14.14
CA GLU A 514 11.23 -17.00 13.79
C GLU A 514 11.99 -17.44 12.54
N TRP A 515 12.02 -16.62 11.50
CA TRP A 515 12.75 -16.87 10.26
C TRP A 515 14.27 -16.96 10.46
N THR A 516 14.85 -16.02 11.22
CA THR A 516 16.27 -16.12 11.60
C THR A 516 16.54 -17.38 12.42
N TYR A 517 15.61 -17.75 13.30
CA TYR A 517 15.78 -18.93 14.14
C TYR A 517 15.73 -20.21 13.31
N TYR A 518 14.72 -20.40 12.46
CA TYR A 518 14.55 -21.59 11.62
C TYR A 518 15.77 -21.86 10.74
N TRP A 519 16.32 -20.83 10.10
CA TRP A 519 17.32 -21.00 9.05
C TRP A 519 18.75 -20.70 9.49
N ARG A 520 18.99 -20.16 10.70
CA ARG A 520 20.35 -19.73 11.08
C ARG A 520 20.70 -19.93 12.54
N ALA A 521 19.85 -19.50 13.47
CA ALA A 521 20.27 -19.36 14.88
C ALA A 521 20.09 -20.63 15.73
N ASN A 522 19.47 -21.69 15.20
CA ASN A 522 19.23 -22.94 15.94
C ASN A 522 20.30 -24.03 15.63
N PRO A 523 20.54 -24.99 16.55
CA PRO A 523 21.60 -26.00 16.38
C PRO A 523 21.33 -27.04 15.28
N TYR A 524 20.11 -27.14 14.78
CA TYR A 524 19.69 -28.05 13.71
C TYR A 524 19.59 -27.37 12.34
N ALA A 525 19.79 -26.06 12.25
CA ALA A 525 19.55 -25.26 11.04
C ALA A 525 20.24 -25.85 9.81
N GLN A 526 21.50 -26.26 9.93
CA GLN A 526 22.25 -26.85 8.82
C GLN A 526 21.61 -28.13 8.28
N LYS A 527 21.21 -29.05 9.16
CA LYS A 527 20.56 -30.31 8.75
C LYS A 527 19.15 -30.08 8.24
N TYR A 528 18.46 -29.10 8.80
CA TYR A 528 17.14 -28.70 8.35
C TYR A 528 17.19 -28.13 6.92
N ILE A 529 18.15 -27.25 6.64
CA ILE A 529 18.42 -26.73 5.29
C ILE A 529 18.77 -27.86 4.31
N GLN A 530 19.62 -28.81 4.71
CA GLN A 530 19.97 -29.97 3.86
C GLN A 530 18.73 -30.78 3.45
N ALA A 531 17.76 -30.94 4.35
CA ALA A 531 16.54 -31.69 4.10
C ALA A 531 15.53 -30.88 3.25
N VAL A 532 15.38 -29.58 3.53
CA VAL A 532 14.38 -28.71 2.87
C VAL A 532 14.82 -28.27 1.48
N GLU A 533 16.05 -27.76 1.35
CA GLU A 533 16.49 -27.01 0.16
C GLU A 533 17.81 -27.56 -0.43
N GLY A 534 18.35 -28.62 0.15
CA GLY A 534 19.67 -29.14 -0.20
C GLY A 534 19.82 -29.53 -1.68
N LEU A 535 18.74 -30.01 -2.31
CA LEU A 535 18.71 -30.31 -3.73
C LEU A 535 18.81 -29.05 -4.61
N PHE A 536 18.05 -28.00 -4.29
CA PHE A 536 18.09 -26.75 -5.03
C PHE A 536 19.43 -26.01 -4.83
N ILE A 537 19.96 -26.01 -3.61
CA ILE A 537 21.34 -25.54 -3.35
C ILE A 537 22.35 -26.35 -4.17
N GLY A 538 22.12 -27.66 -4.32
CA GLY A 538 22.89 -28.53 -5.20
C GLY A 538 22.85 -28.09 -6.67
N GLU A 539 21.69 -27.66 -7.17
CA GLU A 539 21.58 -27.09 -8.52
C GLU A 539 22.38 -25.78 -8.67
N ILE A 540 22.35 -24.91 -7.66
CA ILE A 540 23.17 -23.68 -7.63
C ILE A 540 24.66 -24.05 -7.69
N VAL A 541 25.10 -24.99 -6.84
CA VAL A 541 26.49 -25.47 -6.80
C VAL A 541 26.91 -26.06 -8.16
N SER A 542 26.09 -26.95 -8.74
CA SER A 542 26.37 -27.57 -10.03
C SER A 542 26.51 -26.53 -11.15
N ARG A 543 25.68 -25.49 -11.12
CA ARG A 543 25.77 -24.38 -12.08
C ARG A 543 27.06 -23.58 -11.91
N LEU A 544 27.42 -23.23 -10.67
CA LEU A 544 28.66 -22.49 -10.38
C LEU A 544 29.91 -23.29 -10.76
N GLU A 545 29.93 -24.60 -10.51
CA GLU A 545 31.01 -25.50 -10.94
C GLU A 545 31.10 -25.57 -12.47
N SER A 546 29.97 -25.54 -13.17
CA SER A 546 29.96 -25.51 -14.63
C SER A 546 30.57 -24.23 -15.21
N VAL A 547 30.52 -23.10 -14.48
CA VAL A 547 31.23 -21.87 -14.86
C VAL A 547 32.74 -22.07 -14.73
N VAL A 548 33.21 -22.63 -13.62
CA VAL A 548 34.64 -22.91 -13.38
C VAL A 548 35.19 -23.86 -14.44
N ASN A 549 34.43 -24.91 -14.77
CA ASN A 549 34.84 -25.95 -15.70
C ASN A 549 34.67 -25.54 -17.17
N GLY A 550 34.08 -24.38 -17.46
CA GLY A 550 33.78 -23.93 -18.82
C GLY A 550 32.75 -24.80 -19.54
N THR A 551 31.93 -25.55 -18.81
CA THR A 551 30.94 -26.49 -19.34
C THR A 551 29.51 -25.94 -19.34
N ILE A 552 29.30 -24.69 -18.91
CA ILE A 552 27.98 -24.07 -18.86
C ILE A 552 27.31 -24.07 -20.25
N ARG A 553 26.26 -24.88 -20.41
CA ARG A 553 25.61 -25.13 -21.72
C ARG A 553 24.53 -24.10 -22.08
N ARG A 554 23.97 -23.39 -21.09
CA ARG A 554 22.82 -22.47 -21.28
C ARG A 554 22.90 -21.25 -20.36
N GLY A 555 22.89 -20.09 -21.00
CA GLY A 555 22.59 -18.78 -20.42
C GLY A 555 23.69 -18.16 -19.57
N LYS A 556 24.18 -16.98 -20.01
CA LYS A 556 25.01 -16.10 -19.17
C LYS A 556 24.21 -15.54 -17.99
N TYR A 557 22.90 -15.46 -18.14
CA TYR A 557 21.96 -15.06 -17.11
C TYR A 557 20.96 -16.17 -16.82
N SER A 558 20.69 -16.42 -15.54
CA SER A 558 19.68 -17.34 -15.07
C SER A 558 18.91 -16.71 -13.92
N HIS A 559 17.60 -16.92 -13.89
CA HIS A 559 16.72 -16.44 -12.82
C HIS A 559 15.73 -17.53 -12.44
N ALA A 560 15.68 -17.88 -11.15
CA ALA A 560 14.67 -18.77 -10.58
C ALA A 560 13.64 -17.94 -9.80
N PHE A 561 12.37 -18.05 -10.17
CA PHE A 561 11.24 -17.42 -9.50
C PHE A 561 10.65 -18.42 -8.50
N ILE A 562 10.97 -18.21 -7.23
CA ILE A 562 10.77 -19.16 -6.13
C ILE A 562 10.08 -18.45 -4.96
N HIS A 563 9.80 -19.19 -3.89
CA HIS A 563 9.09 -18.69 -2.73
C HIS A 563 10.05 -18.18 -1.65
N ASP A 564 9.51 -17.42 -0.71
CA ASP A 564 10.20 -17.05 0.53
C ASP A 564 10.76 -18.28 1.27
N GLY A 565 9.99 -19.37 1.30
CA GLY A 565 10.37 -20.67 1.86
C GLY A 565 11.58 -21.30 1.20
N ASP A 566 11.93 -20.91 -0.03
CA ASP A 566 13.12 -21.36 -0.75
C ASP A 566 14.29 -20.35 -0.57
N ILE A 567 13.99 -19.04 -0.54
CA ILE A 567 14.98 -17.97 -0.30
C ILE A 567 15.60 -18.07 1.10
N GLY A 568 14.76 -18.30 2.12
CA GLY A 568 15.20 -18.38 3.52
C GLY A 568 16.30 -19.42 3.77
N PRO A 569 16.11 -20.69 3.39
CA PRO A 569 17.14 -21.72 3.51
C PRO A 569 18.41 -21.41 2.71
N VAL A 570 18.31 -20.83 1.50
CA VAL A 570 19.48 -20.43 0.71
C VAL A 570 20.27 -19.32 1.43
N ALA A 571 19.58 -18.31 1.96
CA ALA A 571 20.20 -17.25 2.76
C ALA A 571 20.83 -17.81 4.05
N GLY A 572 20.17 -18.78 4.70
CA GLY A 572 20.69 -19.52 5.85
C GLY A 572 21.96 -20.30 5.52
N ALA A 573 22.00 -21.01 4.38
CA ALA A 573 23.17 -21.75 3.89
C ALA A 573 24.37 -20.83 3.61
N LEU A 574 24.10 -19.61 3.15
CA LEU A 574 25.08 -18.56 2.95
C LEU A 574 25.52 -17.89 4.26
N GLY A 575 24.87 -18.22 5.38
CA GLY A 575 25.26 -17.78 6.71
C GLY A 575 24.85 -16.35 7.02
N ILE A 576 23.75 -15.85 6.43
CA ILE A 576 23.26 -14.47 6.65
C ILE A 576 23.19 -14.10 8.14
N ASN A 577 23.63 -12.89 8.50
CA ASN A 577 23.73 -12.51 9.92
C ASN A 577 22.39 -12.29 10.60
N ALA A 578 21.43 -11.72 9.87
CA ALA A 578 20.05 -11.51 10.31
C ALA A 578 19.14 -11.72 9.10
N LEU A 579 18.27 -12.71 9.18
CA LEU A 579 17.29 -13.02 8.14
C LEU A 579 15.95 -12.45 8.57
N ARG A 580 15.56 -11.32 7.99
CA ARG A 580 14.15 -10.92 7.99
C ARG A 580 13.38 -11.85 7.09
N TRP A 581 12.07 -12.00 7.34
CA TRP A 581 11.20 -12.70 6.41
C TRP A 581 11.43 -12.14 5.00
N PRO A 582 11.79 -12.98 4.02
CA PRO A 582 11.96 -12.53 2.63
C PRO A 582 10.71 -11.79 2.14
N GLY A 583 10.82 -10.48 1.95
CA GLY A 583 9.72 -9.67 1.42
C GLY A 583 9.42 -10.01 -0.05
N MET A 584 8.24 -9.62 -0.52
CA MET A 584 7.90 -9.68 -1.94
C MET A 584 8.98 -8.93 -2.76
N GLY A 585 9.41 -9.51 -3.88
CA GLY A 585 10.46 -8.94 -4.73
C GLY A 585 11.89 -9.06 -4.18
N SER A 586 12.10 -9.62 -2.98
CA SER A 586 13.44 -9.93 -2.48
C SER A 586 14.13 -10.97 -3.37
N ASN A 587 15.46 -10.88 -3.47
CA ASN A 587 16.24 -11.76 -4.34
C ASN A 587 17.64 -12.01 -3.76
N ILE A 588 18.22 -13.15 -4.16
CA ILE A 588 19.64 -13.45 -3.97
C ILE A 588 20.30 -13.48 -5.35
N ALA A 589 21.23 -12.56 -5.59
CA ALA A 589 22.00 -12.53 -6.84
C ALA A 589 23.40 -13.12 -6.63
N PHE A 590 23.76 -14.10 -7.45
CA PHE A 590 25.10 -14.66 -7.52
C PHE A 590 25.81 -14.11 -8.74
N GLU A 591 26.80 -13.24 -8.53
CA GLU A 591 27.63 -12.71 -9.59
C GLU A 591 28.98 -13.41 -9.62
N ILE A 592 29.43 -13.80 -10.81
CA ILE A 592 30.68 -14.55 -11.00
C ILE A 592 31.59 -13.79 -11.95
N TRP A 593 32.81 -13.53 -11.49
CA TRP A 593 33.79 -12.71 -12.17
C TRP A 593 35.02 -13.54 -12.49
N LYS A 594 35.49 -13.47 -13.74
CA LYS A 594 36.75 -14.06 -14.16
C LYS A 594 37.81 -12.97 -14.24
N VAL A 595 38.84 -13.05 -13.42
CA VAL A 595 39.98 -12.13 -13.43
C VAL A 595 41.12 -12.76 -14.22
N HIS A 596 41.46 -12.12 -15.33
CA HIS A 596 42.57 -12.54 -16.19
C HIS A 596 43.91 -12.10 -15.58
N ASN A 597 44.93 -12.97 -15.68
CA ASN A 597 46.29 -12.69 -15.19
C ASN A 597 46.33 -12.23 -13.72
N TYR A 598 45.58 -12.93 -12.85
CA TYR A 598 45.35 -12.52 -11.46
C TYR A 598 46.65 -12.31 -10.65
N THR A 599 47.70 -13.10 -10.92
CA THR A 599 49.04 -12.82 -10.41
C THR A 599 50.07 -12.92 -11.53
N ALA A 600 51.25 -12.33 -11.32
CA ALA A 600 52.38 -12.39 -12.26
C ALA A 600 52.90 -13.82 -12.56
N LYS A 601 52.37 -14.86 -11.89
CA LYS A 601 52.78 -16.26 -12.02
C LYS A 601 51.62 -17.26 -12.16
N THR A 602 50.36 -16.85 -12.25
CA THR A 602 49.20 -17.78 -12.25
C THR A 602 48.23 -17.57 -13.42
N ASN A 603 47.48 -18.63 -13.76
CA ASN A 603 46.32 -18.63 -14.66
C ASN A 603 45.16 -17.73 -14.16
N ASP A 604 44.13 -17.57 -15.01
CA ASP A 604 42.85 -16.93 -14.70
C ASP A 604 42.27 -17.40 -13.34
N ALA A 605 41.63 -16.49 -12.60
CA ALA A 605 40.99 -16.77 -11.30
C ALA A 605 39.51 -16.38 -11.31
N TYR A 606 38.69 -17.05 -10.51
CA TYR A 606 37.26 -16.76 -10.39
C TYR A 606 36.90 -16.21 -8.99
N PHE A 607 36.14 -15.13 -8.99
CA PHE A 607 35.60 -14.46 -7.81
C PHE A 607 34.08 -14.43 -7.87
N ALA A 608 33.46 -14.30 -6.71
CA ALA A 608 32.02 -14.23 -6.56
C ALA A 608 31.61 -13.06 -5.66
N ARG A 609 30.46 -12.49 -5.98
CA ARG A 609 29.74 -11.55 -5.11
C ARG A 609 28.31 -12.06 -4.95
N VAL A 610 27.82 -12.07 -3.72
CA VAL A 610 26.45 -12.50 -3.40
C VAL A 610 25.69 -11.31 -2.83
N LEU A 611 24.64 -10.90 -3.52
CA LEU A 611 23.77 -9.80 -3.09
C LEU A 611 22.48 -10.38 -2.51
N TYR A 612 21.99 -9.80 -1.41
CA TYR A 612 20.64 -9.99 -0.92
C TYR A 612 19.88 -8.67 -1.04
N SER A 613 18.83 -8.65 -1.85
CA SER A 613 18.06 -7.44 -2.17
C SER A 613 18.94 -6.24 -2.56
N GLY A 614 19.92 -6.50 -3.44
CA GLY A 614 20.82 -5.48 -4.01
C GLY A 614 22.03 -5.09 -3.14
N GLN A 615 22.18 -5.64 -1.93
CA GLN A 615 23.31 -5.33 -1.04
C GLN A 615 24.22 -6.56 -0.85
N PRO A 616 25.55 -6.41 -0.79
CA PRO A 616 26.44 -7.53 -0.48
C PRO A 616 26.05 -8.20 0.84
N MET A 617 25.87 -9.51 0.80
CA MET A 617 25.35 -10.26 1.93
C MET A 617 26.34 -10.24 3.10
N LYS A 618 25.87 -9.75 4.25
CA LYS A 618 26.58 -9.83 5.52
C LYS A 618 26.40 -11.21 6.13
N SER A 619 27.48 -11.99 6.22
CA SER A 619 27.43 -13.38 6.68
C SER A 619 28.40 -13.67 7.82
N ILE A 620 28.20 -14.81 8.49
CA ILE A 620 29.14 -15.35 9.47
C ILE A 620 30.46 -15.82 8.85
N TYR A 621 30.53 -15.91 7.52
CA TYR A 621 31.74 -16.22 6.76
C TYR A 621 32.47 -14.95 6.28
N GLY A 622 32.03 -13.77 6.75
CA GLY A 622 32.47 -12.47 6.27
C GLY A 622 31.48 -11.86 5.27
N ASP A 623 31.81 -10.68 4.75
CA ASP A 623 31.04 -10.07 3.68
C ASP A 623 31.21 -10.89 2.40
N LEU A 624 30.10 -11.35 1.80
CA LEU A 624 30.13 -12.10 0.55
C LEU A 624 30.30 -11.16 -0.66
N ASP A 625 31.25 -10.24 -0.54
CA ASP A 625 31.61 -9.25 -1.56
C ASP A 625 33.02 -9.55 -2.08
N TRP A 626 33.10 -9.93 -3.34
CA TRP A 626 34.37 -10.23 -4.02
C TRP A 626 35.23 -11.31 -3.34
N ILE A 627 34.63 -12.46 -3.04
CA ILE A 627 35.33 -13.61 -2.44
C ILE A 627 35.77 -14.61 -3.52
N PRO A 628 36.80 -15.45 -3.30
CA PRO A 628 37.13 -16.53 -4.24
C PRO A 628 35.93 -17.46 -4.46
N LEU A 629 35.63 -17.80 -5.71
CA LEU A 629 34.47 -18.66 -6.05
C LEU A 629 34.56 -20.02 -5.35
N GLN A 630 35.76 -20.57 -5.19
CA GLN A 630 35.95 -21.83 -4.46
C GLN A 630 35.55 -21.73 -2.98
N SER A 631 35.72 -20.55 -2.35
CA SER A 631 35.26 -20.30 -0.98
C SER A 631 33.73 -20.31 -0.93
N LEU A 632 33.06 -19.67 -1.88
CA LEU A 632 31.59 -19.70 -1.99
C LEU A 632 31.06 -21.13 -2.20
N LEU A 633 31.68 -21.89 -3.09
CA LEU A 633 31.35 -23.31 -3.30
C LEU A 633 31.53 -24.13 -2.02
N GLY A 634 32.62 -23.88 -1.27
CA GLY A 634 32.84 -24.49 0.05
C GLY A 634 31.74 -24.13 1.06
N ILE A 635 31.20 -22.92 1.00
CA ILE A 635 30.08 -22.48 1.85
C ILE A 635 28.82 -23.27 1.52
N LEU A 636 28.39 -23.28 0.26
CA LEU A 636 27.14 -23.87 -0.19
C LEU A 636 27.14 -25.41 -0.10
N ARG A 637 28.27 -26.07 -0.41
CA ARG A 637 28.37 -27.55 -0.38
C ARG A 637 28.05 -28.16 0.99
N ARG A 638 28.21 -27.40 2.08
CA ARG A 638 27.82 -27.88 3.42
C ARG A 638 26.32 -28.18 3.51
N SER A 639 25.51 -27.50 2.71
CA SER A 639 24.05 -27.66 2.67
C SER A 639 23.59 -28.65 1.61
N VAL A 640 24.50 -29.18 0.79
CA VAL A 640 24.17 -30.21 -0.22
C VAL A 640 24.34 -31.59 0.41
N PRO A 641 23.27 -32.39 0.56
CA PRO A 641 23.38 -33.74 1.09
C PRO A 641 24.10 -34.65 0.09
N ALA A 642 24.94 -35.56 0.59
CA ALA A 642 25.61 -36.56 -0.25
C ALA A 642 24.61 -37.55 -0.87
N ASP A 643 23.56 -37.90 -0.12
CA ASP A 643 22.45 -38.73 -0.56
C ASP A 643 21.16 -38.24 0.11
N ILE A 644 20.38 -37.44 -0.62
CA ILE A 644 19.10 -36.92 -0.13
C ILE A 644 18.08 -38.04 0.09
N VAL A 645 18.11 -39.11 -0.70
CA VAL A 645 17.13 -40.19 -0.59
C VAL A 645 17.38 -40.97 0.69
N ALA A 646 18.64 -41.29 0.99
CA ALA A 646 19.00 -41.88 2.27
C ALA A 646 18.65 -40.95 3.44
N LEU A 647 18.91 -39.64 3.33
CA LEU A 647 18.54 -38.67 4.36
C LEU A 647 17.02 -38.61 4.57
N CYS A 648 16.23 -38.64 3.52
CA CYS A 648 14.77 -38.55 3.63
C CYS A 648 14.09 -39.84 4.09
N ASN A 649 14.81 -40.97 4.07
CA ASN A 649 14.33 -42.27 4.53
C ASN A 649 14.86 -42.65 5.93
N SER A 650 15.69 -41.81 6.55
CA SER A 650 16.36 -42.10 7.83
C SER A 650 15.53 -41.83 9.08
#